data_AF-A0A9E0IX64-F1
#
_entry.id   AF-A0A9E0IX64-F1
#
_cell.length_a   1.000
_cell.length_b   1.000
_cell.length_c   1.000
_cell.angle_alpha   90.00
_cell.angle_beta   90.00
_cell.angle_gamma   90.00
#
_symmetry.space_group_name_H-M   'P 1'
#
loop_
_entity.id
_entity.type
_entity.pdbx_description
1 polymer ?
#
loop_
_entity_poly.entity_id
_entity_poly.type
_entity_poly.pdbx_seq_one_letter_code
_entity_poly.pdbx_strand_id
1 'polypeptide(L)'
;MKRFTAGIAFAISTVFSAWLCGQSQNAIGEWSTHLPYNAGNWVADGGQFVYFATGYGILRVHATEYSFERISRTEGLSGTQIVALGYHQESSQLAVAYADGLVDLFGQEGVYPVPDLLLYDNVPIDKSIHRIRPMEGNGVLISGNYGVSQLDVVTRRFLFTLFTPNLAVYDCMEAGTQLYMATEGGLYRFDRAGGGLAEAFSSWTRVGAASGLPDGMAVRSLALYDGDVYACTSQTIYRASPGQDFSLVYADPAYEIKYLRSGPTHLLAGLRCRNACPDQLARIDPAGAVSLMPPGCADQNLDAVERPDGSIWLADQRWSFRFAAEGDASCNGIWVNGPLSNRAWEVATLSDGVYVAMGGVDATFTPNYITEGIARFSGGSWTSINSSTEPGLAGYALTDVLRIAETNDRSRIYFASAGKGLLQYDRNDNRYTLYGKQNSPLQGAVGDSNNVRLSGLAIDRNNTLWITNYLAPVGLLSLDPSGTWREYKFPNNSNLFTEVKVDRNGYKWIVSRVSGGVTVFDEGDPDNPSDDRRIQLTNSNTEMTTNDVRTVEVDLDGDVWVGTAQGPVVFECGASIFSGSCKGVRRKVDQDGIIYFLLASEVITSIAVDGANRKWFGTSDNGVYVQSPSGENQIYHFNASNSPLLDNAIQDIAIDPVTGEAWIATASGLQVFRAEATLAKDYFSEVPRVFPNPVPPDYDGPIAIRGLPRDARFKVTDLSGRLVYEDFAYGGQAIWFGKDYLGRKVASGVYLVFANTTRDFETSEGAVAKVVIVR
;
A
#
# COMPACT_ATOMS: atom_id res chain seq x y z
N MET A 1 -30.97 7.28 68.46
CA MET A 1 -29.59 6.78 68.27
C MET A 1 -29.37 6.66 66.76
N LYS A 2 -28.42 7.44 66.23
CA LYS A 2 -27.85 7.46 64.86
C LYS A 2 -28.79 7.42 63.63
N ARG A 3 -28.83 8.57 62.94
CA ARG A 3 -29.15 8.75 61.52
C ARG A 3 -28.16 7.92 60.68
N PHE A 4 -28.65 7.18 59.69
CA PHE A 4 -27.85 6.71 58.55
C PHE A 4 -28.29 7.45 57.29
N THR A 5 -27.36 8.22 56.76
CA THR A 5 -27.36 8.87 55.45
C THR A 5 -27.12 7.78 54.40
N ALA A 6 -28.02 7.63 53.44
CA ALA A 6 -27.77 6.88 52.20
C ALA A 6 -27.59 7.89 51.07
N GLY A 7 -26.36 8.02 50.58
CA GLY A 7 -26.05 8.82 49.40
C GLY A 7 -26.52 8.13 48.14
N ILE A 8 -27.26 8.85 47.30
CA ILE A 8 -27.60 8.45 45.94
C ILE A 8 -26.39 8.82 45.07
N ALA A 9 -25.60 7.81 44.68
CA ALA A 9 -24.58 7.96 43.66
C ALA A 9 -25.26 7.91 42.28
N PHE A 10 -25.23 9.04 41.57
CA PHE A 10 -25.64 9.12 40.16
C PHE A 10 -24.56 8.44 39.33
N ALA A 11 -24.79 7.20 38.91
CA ALA A 11 -23.95 6.52 37.94
C ALA A 11 -24.20 7.17 36.56
N ILE A 12 -23.23 7.98 36.11
CA ILE A 12 -23.16 8.46 34.72
C ILE A 12 -22.86 7.23 33.86
N SER A 13 -23.90 6.71 33.21
CA SER A 13 -23.79 5.73 32.14
C SER A 13 -23.12 6.43 30.94
N THR A 14 -21.83 6.17 30.76
CA THR A 14 -21.15 6.40 29.49
C THR A 14 -21.72 5.42 28.47
N VAL A 15 -22.63 5.91 27.63
CA VAL A 15 -23.06 5.21 26.43
C VAL A 15 -21.86 5.21 25.48
N PHE A 16 -21.07 4.14 25.52
CA PHE A 16 -20.19 3.78 24.42
C PHE A 16 -21.09 3.47 23.23
N SER A 17 -21.24 4.42 22.32
CA SER A 17 -21.76 4.18 20.99
C SER A 17 -20.81 3.22 20.29
N ALA A 18 -21.07 1.92 20.41
CA ALA A 18 -20.46 0.92 19.56
C ALA A 18 -20.88 1.24 18.13
N TRP A 19 -19.99 1.85 17.36
CA TRP A 19 -20.08 1.87 15.91
C TRP A 19 -20.06 0.42 15.47
N LEU A 20 -21.25 -0.14 15.24
CA LEU A 20 -21.39 -1.33 14.41
C LEU A 20 -20.96 -0.91 13.00
N CYS A 21 -19.66 -0.97 12.73
CA CYS A 21 -19.14 -1.03 11.37
C CYS A 21 -19.66 -2.33 10.77
N GLY A 22 -20.87 -2.29 10.20
CA GLY A 22 -21.27 -3.27 9.20
C GLY A 22 -20.30 -3.10 8.03
N GLN A 23 -19.27 -3.93 7.98
CA GLN A 23 -18.37 -3.98 6.83
C GLN A 23 -19.19 -4.49 5.65
N SER A 24 -19.36 -3.66 4.62
CA SER A 24 -19.56 -4.20 3.29
C SER A 24 -18.26 -4.91 2.93
N GLN A 25 -18.25 -6.24 3.07
CA GLN A 25 -17.20 -7.03 2.44
C GLN A 25 -17.23 -6.67 0.94
N ASN A 26 -16.10 -6.30 0.34
CA ASN A 26 -15.98 -5.91 -1.08
C ASN A 26 -16.81 -6.86 -1.95
N ALA A 27 -17.53 -6.41 -2.97
CA ALA A 27 -18.15 -7.36 -3.88
C ALA A 27 -17.08 -8.11 -4.68
N ILE A 28 -17.43 -9.26 -5.25
CA ILE A 28 -16.51 -10.00 -6.14
C ILE A 28 -16.17 -9.10 -7.34
N GLY A 29 -14.89 -8.96 -7.64
CA GLY A 29 -14.36 -8.07 -8.67
C GLY A 29 -14.01 -6.65 -8.18
N GLU A 30 -14.27 -6.31 -6.92
CA GLU A 30 -13.95 -4.99 -6.37
C GLU A 30 -12.54 -4.92 -5.77
N TRP A 31 -11.99 -3.72 -5.83
CA TRP A 31 -10.71 -3.35 -5.23
C TRP A 31 -10.92 -2.53 -3.96
N SER A 32 -10.03 -2.66 -2.98
CA SER A 32 -9.90 -1.71 -1.87
C SER A 32 -8.43 -1.43 -1.55
N THR A 33 -8.16 -0.27 -0.97
CA THR A 33 -6.80 0.13 -0.57
C THR A 33 -6.64 0.15 0.94
N HIS A 34 -5.43 -0.21 1.40
CA HIS A 34 -5.03 -0.16 2.80
C HIS A 34 -3.77 0.71 2.92
N LEU A 35 -3.95 2.01 2.70
CA LEU A 35 -2.89 3.02 2.74
C LEU A 35 -2.77 3.67 4.13
N PRO A 36 -1.60 4.24 4.49
CA PRO A 36 -1.44 4.96 5.74
C PRO A 36 -2.16 6.31 5.66
N TYR A 37 -3.26 6.41 6.42
CA TYR A 37 -4.02 7.65 6.65
C TYR A 37 -3.80 8.14 8.09
N ASN A 38 -2.56 8.12 8.55
CA ASN A 38 -2.21 8.55 9.91
C ASN A 38 -1.80 10.02 10.00
N ALA A 39 -1.41 10.66 8.88
CA ALA A 39 -0.91 12.02 8.83
C ALA A 39 -1.10 12.63 7.43
N GLY A 40 -1.05 13.96 7.35
CA GLY A 40 -1.14 14.72 6.10
C GLY A 40 0.15 15.50 5.82
N ASN A 41 0.51 15.59 4.54
CA ASN A 41 1.63 16.41 4.04
C ASN A 41 1.18 17.77 3.50
N TRP A 42 -0.05 17.84 2.99
CA TRP A 42 -0.67 19.06 2.46
C TRP A 42 -2.11 19.18 2.94
N VAL A 43 -2.60 20.41 3.03
CA VAL A 43 -4.00 20.70 3.37
C VAL A 43 -4.57 21.78 2.45
N ALA A 44 -5.82 21.60 2.03
CA ALA A 44 -6.56 22.58 1.23
C ALA A 44 -7.98 22.75 1.77
N ASP A 45 -8.44 23.99 1.92
CA ASP A 45 -9.84 24.29 2.23
C ASP A 45 -10.66 24.35 0.94
N GLY A 46 -11.70 23.52 0.85
CA GLY A 46 -12.66 23.53 -0.25
C GLY A 46 -14.06 23.98 0.16
N GLY A 47 -14.17 24.74 1.26
CA GLY A 47 -15.44 25.26 1.76
C GLY A 47 -16.13 24.23 2.64
N GLN A 48 -16.98 23.37 2.06
CA GLN A 48 -17.67 22.31 2.83
C GLN A 48 -16.72 21.21 3.32
N PHE A 49 -15.61 21.02 2.60
CA PHE A 49 -14.65 19.95 2.87
C PHE A 49 -13.24 20.51 3.03
N VAL A 50 -12.48 19.90 3.92
CA VAL A 50 -11.03 20.09 4.04
C VAL A 50 -10.36 18.84 3.46
N TYR A 51 -9.40 19.05 2.57
CA TYR A 51 -8.69 17.98 1.89
C TYR A 51 -7.28 17.87 2.46
N PHE A 52 -6.88 16.66 2.85
CA PHE A 52 -5.52 16.35 3.25
C PHE A 52 -4.90 15.37 2.27
N ALA A 53 -3.71 15.65 1.73
CA ALA A 53 -2.93 14.64 1.03
C ALA A 53 -2.00 13.94 2.02
N THR A 54 -2.02 12.61 2.05
CA THR A 54 -1.12 11.80 2.90
C THR A 54 0.23 11.52 2.23
N GLY A 55 0.36 11.89 0.96
CA GLY A 55 1.41 11.41 0.06
C GLY A 55 0.97 10.21 -0.77
N TYR A 56 0.01 9.40 -0.29
CA TYR A 56 -0.47 8.18 -0.95
C TYR A 56 -1.91 8.27 -1.48
N GLY A 57 -2.71 9.11 -0.83
CA GLY A 57 -4.09 9.38 -1.19
C GLY A 57 -4.57 10.66 -0.51
N ILE A 58 -5.86 10.95 -0.67
CA ILE A 58 -6.51 12.13 -0.11
C ILE A 58 -7.50 11.69 0.96
N LEU A 59 -7.46 12.35 2.11
CA LEU A 59 -8.55 12.32 3.08
C LEU A 59 -9.40 13.57 2.88
N ARG A 60 -10.66 13.38 2.49
CA ARG A 60 -11.66 14.45 2.39
C ARG A 60 -12.48 14.45 3.66
N VAL A 61 -12.43 15.54 4.41
CA VAL A 61 -13.11 15.68 5.71
C VAL A 61 -14.22 16.72 5.60
N HIS A 62 -15.43 16.39 6.00
CA HIS A 62 -16.49 17.39 6.13
C HIS A 62 -16.16 18.35 7.27
N ALA A 63 -16.12 19.64 6.95
CA ALA A 63 -15.62 20.70 7.83
C ALA A 63 -16.28 20.79 9.21
N THR A 64 -17.58 20.45 9.29
CA THR A 64 -18.38 20.64 10.52
C THR A 64 -18.81 19.32 11.17
N GLU A 65 -18.95 18.26 10.37
CA GLU A 65 -19.37 16.94 10.86
C GLU A 65 -18.18 16.06 11.21
N TYR A 66 -16.99 16.39 10.70
CA TYR A 66 -15.76 15.62 10.84
C TYR A 66 -15.85 14.18 10.29
N SER A 67 -16.93 13.86 9.56
CA SER A 67 -17.04 12.68 8.72
C SER A 67 -16.01 12.76 7.59
N PHE A 68 -15.49 11.62 7.17
CA PHE A 68 -14.40 11.60 6.20
C PHE A 68 -14.55 10.48 5.16
N GLU A 69 -13.96 10.73 4.00
CA GLU A 69 -13.84 9.81 2.87
C GLU A 69 -12.36 9.67 2.51
N ARG A 70 -11.97 8.45 2.12
CA ARG A 70 -10.64 8.15 1.59
C ARG A 70 -10.73 8.12 0.08
N ILE A 71 -9.82 8.81 -0.58
CA ILE A 71 -9.77 8.90 -2.03
C ILE A 71 -8.36 8.47 -2.45
N SER A 72 -8.29 7.36 -3.18
CA SER A 72 -7.08 6.74 -3.70
C SER A 72 -7.28 6.37 -5.17
N ARG A 73 -6.42 5.53 -5.76
CA ARG A 73 -6.64 5.02 -7.12
C ARG A 73 -7.95 4.24 -7.26
N THR A 74 -8.40 3.56 -6.20
CA THR A 74 -9.68 2.84 -6.19
C THR A 74 -10.87 3.79 -6.39
N GLU A 75 -10.78 4.99 -5.84
CA GLU A 75 -11.82 6.03 -5.96
C GLU A 75 -11.60 6.96 -7.17
N GLY A 76 -10.60 6.69 -8.01
CA GLY A 76 -10.40 7.34 -9.31
C GLY A 76 -9.15 8.21 -9.44
N LEU A 77 -8.30 8.33 -8.42
CA LEU A 77 -7.02 9.03 -8.59
C LEU A 77 -6.11 8.31 -9.60
N SER A 78 -5.36 9.08 -10.36
CA SER A 78 -4.50 8.58 -11.44
C SER A 78 -3.08 8.25 -10.98
N GLY A 79 -2.70 8.61 -9.75
CA GLY A 79 -1.36 8.39 -9.18
C GLY A 79 -1.35 8.14 -7.67
N THR A 80 -0.19 7.76 -7.13
CA THR A 80 0.01 7.36 -5.72
C THR A 80 1.07 8.16 -4.97
N GLN A 81 1.79 9.07 -5.62
CA GLN A 81 2.85 9.87 -5.01
C GLN A 81 2.47 11.35 -5.03
N ILE A 82 1.50 11.74 -4.22
CA ILE A 82 0.97 13.12 -4.18
C ILE A 82 1.99 14.05 -3.52
N VAL A 83 2.41 15.08 -4.25
CA VAL A 83 3.44 16.04 -3.81
C VAL A 83 2.93 17.45 -3.58
N ALA A 84 1.76 17.82 -4.12
CA ALA A 84 1.14 19.12 -3.86
C ALA A 84 -0.37 19.10 -4.11
N LEU A 85 -1.08 19.97 -3.39
CA LEU A 85 -2.51 20.24 -3.55
C LEU A 85 -2.77 21.73 -3.81
N GLY A 86 -3.80 22.04 -4.58
CA GLY A 86 -4.36 23.39 -4.69
C GLY A 86 -5.85 23.36 -5.00
N TYR A 87 -6.68 23.92 -4.12
CA TYR A 87 -8.12 24.00 -4.34
C TYR A 87 -8.51 25.32 -5.00
N HIS A 88 -9.08 25.25 -6.20
CA HIS A 88 -9.53 26.41 -6.96
C HIS A 88 -11.02 26.67 -6.68
N GLN A 89 -11.30 27.72 -5.91
CA GLN A 89 -12.63 28.00 -5.35
C GLN A 89 -13.69 28.25 -6.44
N GLU A 90 -13.38 29.07 -7.46
CA GLU A 90 -14.34 29.47 -8.50
C GLU A 90 -14.85 28.28 -9.33
N SER A 91 -13.99 27.31 -9.63
CA SER A 91 -14.37 26.09 -10.36
C SER A 91 -14.76 24.92 -9.46
N SER A 92 -14.59 25.04 -8.14
CA SER A 92 -14.80 23.97 -7.17
C SER A 92 -14.02 22.69 -7.51
N GLN A 93 -12.75 22.85 -7.88
CA GLN A 93 -11.86 21.75 -8.26
C GLN A 93 -10.58 21.74 -7.42
N LEU A 94 -10.20 20.55 -6.96
CA LEU A 94 -8.92 20.28 -6.34
C LEU A 94 -7.93 19.83 -7.43
N ALA A 95 -6.87 20.60 -7.64
CA ALA A 95 -5.72 20.17 -8.41
C ALA A 95 -4.77 19.36 -7.52
N VAL A 96 -4.38 18.17 -7.98
CA VAL A 96 -3.54 17.20 -7.28
C VAL A 96 -2.33 16.90 -8.15
N ALA A 97 -1.12 17.26 -7.70
CA ALA A 97 0.11 16.95 -8.44
C ALA A 97 0.80 15.72 -7.87
N TYR A 98 1.35 14.91 -8.78
CA TYR A 98 2.14 13.74 -8.48
C TYR A 98 3.64 13.97 -8.74
N ALA A 99 4.49 13.17 -8.11
CA ALA A 99 5.95 13.29 -8.18
C ALA A 99 6.52 13.16 -9.61
N ASP A 100 5.82 12.47 -10.50
CA ASP A 100 6.19 12.25 -11.90
C ASP A 100 5.74 13.38 -12.85
N GLY A 101 5.03 14.38 -12.33
CA GLY A 101 4.50 15.50 -13.11
C GLY A 101 3.08 15.30 -13.64
N LEU A 102 2.41 14.19 -13.31
CA LEU A 102 0.98 14.04 -13.57
C LEU A 102 0.20 15.03 -12.69
N VAL A 103 -0.90 15.58 -13.23
CA VAL A 103 -1.83 16.43 -12.49
C VAL A 103 -3.24 15.88 -12.65
N ASP A 104 -3.93 15.61 -11.55
CA ASP A 104 -5.36 15.32 -11.54
C ASP A 104 -6.17 16.58 -11.19
N LEU A 105 -7.32 16.73 -11.84
CA LEU A 105 -8.35 17.68 -11.46
C LEU A 105 -9.53 16.91 -10.88
N PHE A 106 -9.73 17.06 -9.57
CA PHE A 106 -10.80 16.40 -8.83
C PHE A 106 -11.94 17.38 -8.53
N GLY A 107 -13.15 17.08 -9.02
CA GLY A 107 -14.35 17.91 -8.82
C GLY A 107 -15.62 17.08 -8.74
N GLN A 108 -16.78 17.72 -8.95
CA GLN A 108 -18.08 17.05 -8.85
C GLN A 108 -18.31 15.95 -9.90
N GLU A 109 -17.68 16.08 -11.08
CA GLU A 109 -17.77 15.09 -12.16
C GLU A 109 -16.81 13.89 -11.98
N GLY A 110 -16.04 13.87 -10.90
CA GLY A 110 -15.01 12.87 -10.63
C GLY A 110 -13.59 13.42 -10.83
N VAL A 111 -12.66 12.51 -11.11
CA VAL A 111 -11.24 12.81 -11.30
C VAL A 111 -10.92 12.82 -12.80
N TYR A 112 -10.17 13.84 -13.24
CA TYR A 112 -9.71 13.93 -14.62
C TYR A 112 -8.18 14.12 -14.70
N PRO A 113 -7.45 13.20 -15.33
CA PRO A 113 -6.01 13.33 -15.50
C PRO A 113 -5.62 14.35 -16.58
N VAL A 114 -4.59 15.14 -16.29
CA VAL A 114 -3.91 16.08 -17.19
C VAL A 114 -2.44 15.64 -17.30
N PRO A 115 -2.10 14.77 -18.27
CA PRO A 115 -0.78 14.14 -18.36
C PRO A 115 0.25 14.98 -19.12
N ASP A 116 -0.08 16.17 -19.60
CA ASP A 116 0.77 16.95 -20.51
C ASP A 116 2.19 17.20 -19.97
N LEU A 117 2.34 17.52 -18.68
CA LEU A 117 3.66 17.71 -18.05
C LEU A 117 4.40 16.38 -17.86
N LEU A 118 3.68 15.32 -17.46
CA LEU A 118 4.22 13.95 -17.39
C LEU A 118 4.79 13.52 -18.75
N LEU A 119 4.06 13.75 -19.84
CA LEU A 119 4.42 13.34 -21.21
C LEU A 119 5.42 14.28 -21.90
N TYR A 120 5.81 15.39 -21.25
CA TYR A 120 6.75 16.33 -21.83
C TYR A 120 8.19 15.81 -21.78
N ASP A 121 8.64 15.13 -22.84
CA ASP A 121 9.96 14.47 -22.89
C ASP A 121 10.92 15.06 -23.93
N ASN A 122 10.56 16.18 -24.56
CA ASN A 122 11.39 16.83 -25.58
C ASN A 122 12.75 17.32 -25.06
N VAL A 123 12.87 17.57 -23.75
CA VAL A 123 14.10 17.95 -23.07
C VAL A 123 14.14 17.25 -21.71
N PRO A 124 15.28 16.64 -21.31
CA PRO A 124 15.44 16.11 -19.95
C PRO A 124 15.37 17.26 -18.94
N ILE A 125 14.23 17.38 -18.26
CA ILE A 125 13.98 18.37 -17.21
C ILE A 125 13.61 17.64 -15.93
N ASP A 126 13.98 18.20 -14.78
CA ASP A 126 13.52 17.72 -13.50
C ASP A 126 12.08 18.21 -13.27
N LYS A 127 11.12 17.29 -13.39
CA LYS A 127 9.67 17.58 -13.30
C LYS A 127 9.16 17.66 -11.86
N SER A 128 10.03 17.58 -10.85
CA SER A 128 9.62 17.63 -9.44
C SER A 128 8.79 18.89 -9.15
N ILE A 129 7.56 18.69 -8.68
CA ILE A 129 6.61 19.76 -8.35
C ILE A 129 6.74 20.12 -6.86
N HIS A 130 6.83 21.41 -6.57
CA HIS A 130 6.91 21.95 -5.21
C HIS A 130 5.58 22.51 -4.71
N ARG A 131 4.77 23.12 -5.57
CA ARG A 131 3.55 23.81 -5.15
C ARG A 131 2.55 24.03 -6.27
N ILE A 132 1.27 23.99 -5.90
CA ILE A 132 0.15 24.47 -6.73
C ILE A 132 -0.48 25.70 -6.04
N ARG A 133 -0.67 26.80 -6.79
CA ARG A 133 -1.34 28.01 -6.33
C ARG A 133 -2.56 28.32 -7.20
N PRO A 134 -3.78 28.36 -6.63
CA PRO A 134 -4.93 28.92 -7.32
C PRO A 134 -4.70 30.39 -7.69
N MET A 135 -5.27 30.79 -8.82
CA MET A 135 -5.29 32.17 -9.33
C MET A 135 -6.71 32.70 -9.38
N GLU A 136 -6.89 33.99 -9.65
CA GLU A 136 -8.21 34.50 -10.07
C GLU A 136 -8.60 33.92 -11.45
N GLY A 137 -9.89 33.72 -11.67
CA GLY A 137 -10.41 33.19 -12.94
C GLY A 137 -10.41 31.66 -12.98
N ASN A 138 -9.73 31.05 -13.96
CA ASN A 138 -9.74 29.59 -14.18
C ASN A 138 -8.36 28.94 -14.00
N GLY A 139 -7.38 29.65 -13.45
CA GLY A 139 -5.98 29.24 -13.47
C GLY A 139 -5.48 28.63 -12.18
N VAL A 140 -4.56 27.68 -12.28
CA VAL A 140 -3.62 27.32 -11.22
C VAL A 140 -2.17 27.46 -11.72
N LEU A 141 -1.27 27.96 -10.88
CA LEU A 141 0.17 27.96 -11.11
C LEU A 141 0.78 26.71 -10.47
N ILE A 142 1.61 26.01 -11.23
CA ILE A 142 2.35 24.82 -10.79
C ILE A 142 3.82 25.17 -10.85
N SER A 143 4.49 25.16 -9.70
CA SER A 143 5.90 25.47 -9.54
C SER A 143 6.70 24.21 -9.29
N GLY A 144 7.86 24.09 -9.92
CA GLY A 144 8.75 22.93 -9.79
C GLY A 144 10.20 23.23 -10.11
N ASN A 145 11.03 22.18 -10.11
CA ASN A 145 12.44 22.30 -10.51
C ASN A 145 12.62 22.70 -11.98
N TYR A 146 11.64 22.41 -12.83
CA TYR A 146 11.63 22.80 -14.23
C TYR A 146 11.29 24.28 -14.46
N GLY A 147 10.61 24.94 -13.51
CA GLY A 147 10.08 26.29 -13.66
C GLY A 147 8.63 26.43 -13.20
N VAL A 148 7.80 27.12 -13.99
CA VAL A 148 6.39 27.40 -13.65
C VAL A 148 5.48 27.10 -14.83
N SER A 149 4.35 26.47 -14.58
CA SER A 149 3.28 26.28 -15.55
C SER A 149 1.98 26.91 -15.07
N GLN A 150 1.19 27.49 -15.97
CA GLN A 150 -0.20 27.85 -15.69
C GLN A 150 -1.14 26.84 -16.36
N LEU A 151 -1.98 26.18 -15.58
CA LEU A 151 -3.02 25.25 -16.05
C LEU A 151 -4.38 25.92 -15.91
N ASP A 152 -5.14 25.97 -17.00
CA ASP A 152 -6.56 26.32 -16.94
C ASP A 152 -7.37 25.07 -16.55
N VAL A 153 -8.02 25.11 -15.40
CA VAL A 153 -8.68 23.93 -14.79
C VAL A 153 -10.02 23.60 -15.46
N VAL A 154 -10.62 24.55 -16.19
CA VAL A 154 -11.90 24.35 -16.89
C VAL A 154 -11.66 23.72 -18.26
N THR A 155 -10.77 24.31 -19.05
CA THR A 155 -10.38 23.83 -20.38
C THR A 155 -9.37 22.68 -20.34
N ARG A 156 -8.74 22.47 -19.17
CA ARG A 156 -7.79 21.38 -18.89
C ARG A 156 -6.54 21.48 -19.76
N ARG A 157 -6.07 22.70 -19.99
CA ARG A 157 -4.92 22.99 -20.87
C ARG A 157 -3.92 23.88 -20.17
N PHE A 158 -2.64 23.57 -20.36
CA PHE A 158 -1.57 24.48 -20.00
C PHE A 158 -1.61 25.71 -20.90
N LEU A 159 -1.76 26.89 -20.29
CA LEU A 159 -1.76 28.18 -20.98
C LEU A 159 -0.34 28.62 -21.29
N PHE A 160 0.60 28.39 -20.37
CA PHE A 160 2.02 28.56 -20.61
C PHE A 160 2.85 27.65 -19.69
N THR A 161 4.08 27.38 -20.12
CA THR A 161 5.14 26.81 -19.28
C THR A 161 6.40 27.63 -19.46
N LEU A 162 6.89 28.21 -18.37
CA LEU A 162 8.17 28.89 -18.26
C LEU A 162 9.21 27.88 -17.76
N PHE A 163 10.24 27.63 -18.56
CA PHE A 163 11.38 26.83 -18.12
C PHE A 163 12.49 27.72 -17.55
N THR A 164 13.04 27.31 -16.41
CA THR A 164 14.14 28.01 -15.72
C THR A 164 15.35 27.08 -15.52
N PRO A 165 16.20 26.89 -16.55
CA PRO A 165 17.30 25.92 -16.48
C PRO A 165 18.27 26.22 -15.34
N ASN A 166 18.53 25.21 -14.49
CA ASN A 166 19.38 25.32 -13.30
C ASN A 166 18.92 26.41 -12.29
N LEU A 167 17.62 26.68 -12.24
CA LEU A 167 17.01 27.59 -11.27
C LEU A 167 15.68 26.99 -10.79
N ALA A 168 15.72 26.27 -9.68
CA ALA A 168 14.52 25.68 -9.08
C ALA A 168 13.53 26.75 -8.61
N VAL A 169 12.23 26.54 -8.89
CA VAL A 169 11.15 27.43 -8.48
C VAL A 169 10.32 26.77 -7.38
N TYR A 170 10.38 27.33 -6.17
CA TYR A 170 9.71 26.77 -4.99
C TYR A 170 8.24 27.22 -4.86
N ASP A 171 7.91 28.44 -5.29
CA ASP A 171 6.56 28.99 -5.21
C ASP A 171 6.35 30.05 -6.31
N CYS A 172 5.14 30.17 -6.83
CA CYS A 172 4.78 31.23 -7.76
C CYS A 172 3.34 31.68 -7.50
N MET A 173 3.12 32.98 -7.37
CA MET A 173 1.81 33.53 -7.06
C MET A 173 1.48 34.78 -7.87
N GLU A 174 0.20 35.09 -7.96
CA GLU A 174 -0.32 36.33 -8.50
C GLU A 174 -0.60 37.37 -7.41
N ALA A 175 -0.30 38.63 -7.72
CA ALA A 175 -0.64 39.79 -6.91
C ALA A 175 -1.02 40.95 -7.83
N GLY A 176 -2.32 41.14 -8.07
CA GLY A 176 -2.80 42.09 -9.06
C GLY A 176 -2.33 41.72 -10.48
N THR A 177 -1.72 42.66 -11.20
CA THR A 177 -1.19 42.39 -12.55
C THR A 177 0.18 41.69 -12.55
N GLN A 178 0.74 41.43 -11.36
CA GLN A 178 2.10 40.91 -11.24
C GLN A 178 2.13 39.44 -10.87
N LEU A 179 3.09 38.73 -11.45
CA LEU A 179 3.50 37.41 -10.98
C LEU A 179 4.80 37.53 -10.20
N TYR A 180 4.86 36.81 -9.09
CA TYR A 180 6.04 36.68 -8.25
C TYR A 180 6.49 35.23 -8.24
N MET A 181 7.80 35.02 -8.39
CA MET A 181 8.41 33.69 -8.46
C MET A 181 9.55 33.58 -7.44
N ALA A 182 9.37 32.70 -6.46
CA ALA A 182 10.35 32.39 -5.43
C ALA A 182 11.25 31.26 -5.89
N THR A 183 12.55 31.52 -5.95
CA THR A 183 13.53 30.59 -6.50
C THR A 183 14.72 30.42 -5.56
N GLU A 184 15.54 29.41 -5.85
CA GLU A 184 16.84 29.24 -5.19
C GLU A 184 17.79 30.45 -5.36
N GLY A 185 17.62 31.22 -6.43
CA GLY A 185 18.39 32.43 -6.72
C GLY A 185 17.78 33.74 -6.19
N GLY A 186 16.64 33.66 -5.50
CA GLY A 186 15.91 34.81 -4.94
C GLY A 186 14.54 35.02 -5.57
N LEU A 187 14.01 36.25 -5.46
CA LEU A 187 12.68 36.62 -5.95
C LEU A 187 12.76 37.21 -7.37
N TYR A 188 11.85 36.77 -8.23
CA TYR A 188 11.64 37.34 -9.56
C TYR A 188 10.21 37.87 -9.69
N ARG A 189 10.03 38.89 -10.52
CA ARG A 189 8.74 39.54 -10.77
C ARG A 189 8.52 39.71 -12.27
N PHE A 190 7.29 39.45 -12.71
CA PHE A 190 6.82 39.71 -14.08
C PHE A 190 5.55 40.55 -14.03
N ASP A 191 5.46 41.57 -14.88
CA ASP A 191 4.27 42.41 -15.01
C ASP A 191 3.47 42.02 -16.26
N ARG A 192 2.28 41.46 -16.06
CA ARG A 192 1.40 41.01 -17.15
C ARG A 192 0.90 42.16 -18.01
N ALA A 193 0.86 43.38 -17.48
CA ALA A 193 0.48 44.57 -18.24
C ALA A 193 1.63 45.14 -19.09
N GLY A 194 2.87 44.68 -18.88
CA GLY A 194 4.08 45.23 -19.49
C GLY A 194 4.38 44.76 -20.93
N GLY A 195 3.53 43.92 -21.52
CA GLY A 195 3.67 43.43 -22.90
C GLY A 195 4.73 42.35 -23.13
N GLY A 196 5.41 41.87 -22.07
CA GLY A 196 6.30 40.72 -22.13
C GLY A 196 5.55 39.38 -22.17
N LEU A 197 6.29 38.29 -22.38
CA LEU A 197 5.74 36.93 -22.38
C LEU A 197 6.12 36.21 -21.09
N ALA A 198 5.14 35.60 -20.40
CA ALA A 198 5.35 34.94 -19.12
C ALA A 198 6.26 33.71 -19.26
N GLU A 199 6.17 33.01 -20.40
CA GLU A 199 6.99 31.86 -20.79
C GLU A 199 8.44 32.22 -21.14
N ALA A 200 8.76 33.51 -21.31
CA ALA A 200 10.10 33.98 -21.61
C ALA A 200 10.80 34.50 -20.35
N PHE A 201 11.75 33.73 -19.80
CA PHE A 201 12.45 34.10 -18.56
C PHE A 201 13.15 35.47 -18.64
N SER A 202 13.57 35.90 -19.84
CA SER A 202 14.13 37.23 -20.07
C SER A 202 13.16 38.39 -19.81
N SER A 203 11.84 38.13 -19.75
CA SER A 203 10.83 39.12 -19.37
C SER A 203 10.69 39.29 -17.85
N TRP A 204 11.31 38.41 -17.05
CA TRP A 204 11.24 38.46 -15.59
C TRP A 204 12.38 39.31 -15.03
N THR A 205 12.06 40.14 -14.04
CA THR A 205 13.02 41.00 -13.36
C THR A 205 13.33 40.47 -11.98
N ARG A 206 14.62 40.30 -11.65
CA ARG A 206 15.05 39.92 -10.31
C ARG A 206 14.82 41.07 -9.33
N VAL A 207 14.19 40.78 -8.20
CA VAL A 207 14.03 41.69 -7.07
C VAL A 207 15.21 41.49 -6.13
N GLY A 208 16.19 42.40 -6.17
CA GLY A 208 17.47 42.28 -5.44
C GLY A 208 17.57 43.18 -4.20
N ALA A 209 18.79 43.36 -3.69
CA ALA A 209 19.10 44.18 -2.51
C ALA A 209 18.56 45.62 -2.54
N ALA A 210 18.49 46.22 -3.72
CA ALA A 210 17.92 47.56 -3.88
C ALA A 210 16.44 47.65 -3.44
N SER A 211 15.73 46.53 -3.43
CA SER A 211 14.33 46.42 -3.00
C SER A 211 14.17 45.80 -1.62
N GLY A 212 15.21 45.85 -0.76
CA GLY A 212 15.12 45.42 0.64
C GLY A 212 15.22 43.91 0.91
N LEU A 213 15.46 43.09 -0.12
CA LEU A 213 15.69 41.64 0.01
C LEU A 213 17.19 41.30 -0.02
N PRO A 214 17.69 40.37 0.80
CA PRO A 214 19.10 39.99 0.76
C PRO A 214 19.50 39.35 -0.58
N ASP A 215 20.64 39.77 -1.13
CA ASP A 215 21.18 39.18 -2.37
C ASP A 215 21.72 37.76 -2.14
N GLY A 216 21.57 36.90 -3.16
CA GLY A 216 22.06 35.53 -3.14
C GLY A 216 21.34 34.57 -2.18
N MET A 217 20.28 35.01 -1.50
CA MET A 217 19.46 34.12 -0.68
C MET A 217 18.28 33.56 -1.45
N ALA A 218 18.03 32.25 -1.28
CA ALA A 218 16.83 31.60 -1.77
C ALA A 218 15.58 32.19 -1.10
N VAL A 219 14.57 32.47 -1.91
CA VAL A 219 13.21 32.73 -1.42
C VAL A 219 12.43 31.44 -1.61
N ARG A 220 11.81 30.93 -0.54
CA ARG A 220 11.23 29.58 -0.49
C ARG A 220 9.71 29.55 -0.54
N SER A 221 9.05 30.58 -0.04
CA SER A 221 7.59 30.65 -0.02
C SER A 221 7.13 32.09 -0.15
N LEU A 222 5.96 32.26 -0.78
CA LEU A 222 5.29 33.53 -0.95
C LEU A 222 3.92 33.52 -0.28
N ALA A 223 3.36 34.69 0.01
CA ALA A 223 1.95 34.85 0.33
C ALA A 223 1.48 36.26 -0.01
N LEU A 224 0.25 36.40 -0.47
CA LEU A 224 -0.44 37.67 -0.61
C LEU A 224 -1.42 37.81 0.56
N TYR A 225 -1.19 38.77 1.44
CA TYR A 225 -1.99 38.94 2.65
C TYR A 225 -2.19 40.43 2.95
N ASP A 226 -3.43 40.83 3.23
CA ASP A 226 -3.83 42.23 3.40
C ASP A 226 -3.32 43.18 2.29
N GLY A 227 -3.33 42.70 1.05
CA GLY A 227 -2.85 43.43 -0.13
C GLY A 227 -1.33 43.52 -0.28
N ASP A 228 -0.56 43.06 0.70
CA ASP A 228 0.91 43.06 0.65
C ASP A 228 1.48 41.70 0.25
N VAL A 229 2.63 41.75 -0.43
CA VAL A 229 3.43 40.58 -0.82
C VAL A 229 4.40 40.24 0.29
N TYR A 230 4.28 39.01 0.80
CA TYR A 230 5.21 38.42 1.75
C TYR A 230 6.14 37.44 1.06
N ALA A 231 7.43 37.57 1.33
CA ALA A 231 8.47 36.69 0.81
C ALA A 231 9.30 36.13 1.96
N CYS A 232 9.50 34.81 1.94
CA CYS A 232 10.18 34.08 3.01
C CYS A 232 11.51 33.50 2.54
N THR A 233 12.59 33.77 3.27
CA THR A 233 13.85 33.02 3.17
C THR A 233 13.81 31.82 4.13
N SER A 234 14.94 31.18 4.43
CA SER A 234 14.95 30.07 5.40
C SER A 234 14.56 30.47 6.82
N GLN A 235 14.75 31.74 7.22
CA GLN A 235 14.57 32.19 8.62
C GLN A 235 13.91 33.56 8.76
N THR A 236 13.55 34.20 7.64
CA THR A 236 13.13 35.60 7.66
C THR A 236 11.93 35.81 6.73
N ILE A 237 10.93 36.55 7.23
CA ILE A 237 9.77 37.00 6.47
C ILE A 237 9.92 38.48 6.20
N TYR A 238 9.81 38.83 4.93
CA TYR A 238 9.79 40.20 4.44
C TYR A 238 8.42 40.54 3.86
N ARG A 239 8.04 41.82 3.91
CA ARG A 239 6.79 42.35 3.36
C ARG A 239 7.02 43.59 2.51
N ALA A 240 6.36 43.66 1.37
CA ALA A 240 6.25 44.85 0.54
C ALA A 240 4.85 44.97 -0.03
N SER A 241 4.32 46.18 -0.15
CA SER A 241 3.19 46.41 -1.06
C SER A 241 3.62 46.12 -2.51
N PRO A 242 2.73 45.66 -3.40
CA PRO A 242 3.07 45.34 -4.77
C PRO A 242 3.86 46.46 -5.46
N GLY A 243 5.03 46.13 -5.99
CA GLY A 243 5.93 47.10 -6.63
C GLY A 243 6.80 47.98 -5.70
N GLN A 244 6.65 47.91 -4.37
CA GLN A 244 7.43 48.67 -3.39
C GLN A 244 8.60 47.84 -2.80
N ASP A 245 9.40 48.47 -1.95
CA ASP A 245 10.54 47.84 -1.28
C ASP A 245 10.11 46.97 -0.08
N PHE A 246 10.83 45.87 0.12
CA PHE A 246 10.62 44.93 1.22
C PHE A 246 11.18 45.43 2.54
N SER A 247 10.41 45.16 3.60
CA SER A 247 10.76 45.44 4.99
C SER A 247 10.69 44.16 5.83
N LEU A 248 11.50 44.08 6.88
CA LEU A 248 11.54 42.92 7.77
C LEU A 248 10.27 42.86 8.63
N VAL A 249 9.62 41.69 8.67
CA VAL A 249 8.46 41.42 9.54
C VAL A 249 8.82 40.47 10.67
N TYR A 250 9.48 39.35 10.35
CA TYR A 250 9.80 38.31 11.32
C TYR A 250 11.18 37.72 11.03
N ALA A 251 11.98 37.52 12.07
CA ALA A 251 13.22 36.77 12.02
C ALA A 251 13.47 36.08 13.36
N ASP A 252 13.66 34.78 13.33
CA ASP A 252 14.07 34.01 14.50
C ASP A 252 15.10 32.95 14.08
N PRO A 253 16.35 33.04 14.56
CA PRO A 253 17.39 32.07 14.20
C PRO A 253 17.14 30.66 14.74
N ALA A 254 16.25 30.49 15.74
CA ALA A 254 15.91 29.20 16.31
C ALA A 254 15.03 28.35 15.38
N TYR A 255 14.30 28.98 14.46
CA TYR A 255 13.37 28.31 13.56
C TYR A 255 13.82 28.41 12.10
N GLU A 256 13.46 27.37 11.35
CA GLU A 256 13.42 27.38 9.89
C GLU A 256 11.97 27.53 9.46
N ILE A 257 11.69 28.46 8.55
CA ILE A 257 10.33 28.70 8.05
C ILE A 257 10.09 27.78 6.86
N LYS A 258 9.06 26.93 6.95
CA LYS A 258 8.74 25.91 5.94
C LYS A 258 7.78 26.40 4.87
N TYR A 259 6.82 27.23 5.25
CA TYR A 259 5.83 27.77 4.32
C TYR A 259 5.21 29.05 4.86
N LEU A 260 4.63 29.82 3.94
CA LEU A 260 3.68 30.89 4.19
C LEU A 260 2.33 30.58 3.55
N ARG A 261 1.24 30.82 4.29
CA ARG A 261 -0.14 30.65 3.84
C ARG A 261 -0.96 31.87 4.19
N SER A 262 -1.65 32.41 3.20
CA SER A 262 -2.59 33.50 3.42
C SER A 262 -3.88 32.93 3.99
N GLY A 263 -4.34 33.51 5.10
CA GLY A 263 -5.61 33.21 5.72
C GLY A 263 -6.54 34.43 5.69
N PRO A 264 -7.84 34.25 6.02
CA PRO A 264 -8.80 35.35 6.09
C PRO A 264 -8.45 36.42 7.13
N THR A 265 -7.79 36.05 8.24
CA THR A 265 -7.49 36.97 9.34
C THR A 265 -6.04 36.97 9.79
N HIS A 266 -5.25 35.97 9.37
CA HIS A 266 -3.82 35.91 9.66
C HIS A 266 -3.02 35.41 8.46
N LEU A 267 -1.78 35.89 8.36
CA LEU A 267 -0.73 35.18 7.63
C LEU A 267 -0.21 34.05 8.53
N LEU A 268 -0.26 32.82 8.04
CA LEU A 268 0.28 31.65 8.72
C LEU A 268 1.71 31.37 8.28
N ALA A 269 2.59 31.06 9.24
CA ALA A 269 3.96 30.63 8.98
C ALA A 269 4.30 29.37 9.78
N GLY A 270 4.67 28.29 9.08
CA GLY A 270 5.12 27.05 9.70
C GLY A 270 6.58 27.15 10.14
N LEU A 271 6.83 26.97 11.44
CA LEU A 271 8.15 27.14 12.05
C LEU A 271 8.70 25.79 12.52
N ARG A 272 9.78 25.32 11.90
CA ARG A 272 10.49 24.09 12.28
C ARG A 272 11.67 24.39 13.17
N CYS A 273 11.74 23.78 14.35
CA CYS A 273 12.82 24.05 15.28
C CYS A 273 14.16 23.50 14.78
N ARG A 274 15.24 24.25 15.01
CA ARG A 274 16.61 23.83 14.67
C ARG A 274 17.43 23.30 15.85
N ASN A 275 17.11 23.71 17.08
CA ASN A 275 17.97 23.50 18.26
C ASN A 275 17.17 22.99 19.48
N ALA A 276 16.53 21.81 19.35
CA ALA A 276 15.86 21.09 20.44
C ALA A 276 14.72 21.86 21.16
N CYS A 277 13.82 22.42 20.36
CA CYS A 277 12.55 23.03 20.75
C CYS A 277 11.41 22.43 19.91
N PRO A 278 10.14 22.55 20.33
CA PRO A 278 9.02 22.04 19.52
C PRO A 278 8.78 22.90 18.28
N ASP A 279 8.35 22.29 17.18
CA ASP A 279 7.83 23.03 16.02
C ASP A 279 6.61 23.87 16.43
N GLN A 280 6.36 24.95 15.68
CA GLN A 280 5.30 25.92 15.98
C GLN A 280 4.54 26.30 14.70
N LEU A 281 3.35 26.88 14.87
CA LEU A 281 2.66 27.66 13.85
C LEU A 281 2.53 29.09 14.34
N ALA A 282 3.09 30.04 13.58
CA ALA A 282 2.92 31.46 13.82
C ALA A 282 1.74 32.01 13.03
N ARG A 283 0.95 32.86 13.68
CA ARG A 283 -0.11 33.69 13.11
C ARG A 283 0.34 35.14 13.17
N ILE A 284 0.37 35.79 12.02
CA ILE A 284 0.83 37.17 11.88
C ILE A 284 -0.36 38.02 11.44
N ASP A 285 -0.72 39.01 12.24
CA ASP A 285 -1.85 39.91 11.94
C ASP A 285 -1.44 40.99 10.90
N PRO A 286 -2.38 41.82 10.40
CA PRO A 286 -2.07 42.89 9.46
C PRO A 286 -1.06 43.93 9.98
N ALA A 287 -1.05 44.16 11.30
CA ALA A 287 -0.09 45.05 11.95
C ALA A 287 1.33 44.43 12.05
N GLY A 288 1.48 43.15 11.71
CA GLY A 288 2.73 42.39 11.80
C GLY A 288 2.97 41.77 13.18
N ALA A 289 1.99 41.81 14.09
CA ALA A 289 2.12 41.19 15.40
C ALA A 289 2.04 39.66 15.27
N VAL A 290 2.99 38.96 15.90
CA VAL A 290 3.12 37.51 15.84
C VAL A 290 2.53 36.88 17.09
N SER A 291 1.63 35.92 16.91
CA SER A 291 1.17 35.01 17.97
C SER A 291 1.42 33.57 17.57
N LEU A 292 1.66 32.68 18.54
CA LEU A 292 1.87 31.25 18.29
C LEU A 292 0.62 30.46 18.64
N MET A 293 0.39 29.36 17.92
CA MET A 293 -0.59 28.36 18.32
C MET A 293 -0.21 27.69 19.66
N PRO A 294 -1.18 27.10 20.39
CA PRO A 294 -0.89 26.39 21.63
C PRO A 294 0.18 25.28 21.47
N PRO A 295 1.04 25.06 22.48
CA PRO A 295 2.05 24.00 22.43
C PRO A 295 1.43 22.63 22.15
N GLY A 296 2.07 21.87 21.25
CA GLY A 296 1.62 20.53 20.88
C GLY A 296 0.55 20.49 19.77
N CYS A 297 0.09 21.63 19.24
CA CYS A 297 -0.71 21.66 18.00
C CYS A 297 0.11 21.21 16.79
N ALA A 298 1.34 21.71 16.70
CA ALA A 298 2.33 21.37 15.69
C ALA A 298 3.46 20.54 16.33
N ASP A 299 3.96 19.55 15.59
CA ASP A 299 5.14 18.75 15.94
C ASP A 299 6.09 18.61 14.75
N GLN A 300 5.58 18.22 13.58
CA GLN A 300 6.30 18.23 12.31
C GLN A 300 5.43 18.91 11.26
N ASN A 301 5.23 20.21 11.48
CA ASN A 301 4.31 21.02 10.68
C ASN A 301 4.79 21.09 9.21
N LEU A 302 3.91 20.75 8.27
CA LEU A 302 4.19 20.73 6.83
C LEU A 302 3.34 21.72 6.05
N ASP A 303 2.09 21.91 6.44
CA ASP A 303 1.18 22.87 5.80
C ASP A 303 0.03 23.25 6.74
N ALA A 304 -0.62 24.38 6.48
CA ALA A 304 -1.82 24.79 7.21
C ALA A 304 -2.75 25.67 6.37
N VAL A 305 -4.03 25.67 6.73
CA VAL A 305 -5.03 26.59 6.17
C VAL A 305 -5.87 27.19 7.29
N GLU A 306 -6.08 28.51 7.23
CA GLU A 306 -7.07 29.20 8.06
C GLU A 306 -8.35 29.34 7.26
N ARG A 307 -9.48 28.97 7.86
CA ARG A 307 -10.80 28.99 7.23
C ARG A 307 -11.57 30.26 7.61
N PRO A 308 -12.64 30.62 6.87
CA PRO A 308 -13.43 31.82 7.16
C PRO A 308 -14.08 31.87 8.55
N ASP A 309 -14.25 30.72 9.19
CA ASP A 309 -14.74 30.58 10.56
C ASP A 309 -13.63 30.71 11.63
N GLY A 310 -12.42 31.11 11.23
CA GLY A 310 -11.25 31.26 12.11
C GLY A 310 -10.61 29.93 12.53
N SER A 311 -11.14 28.78 12.08
CA SER A 311 -10.52 27.49 12.35
C SER A 311 -9.24 27.30 11.53
N ILE A 312 -8.23 26.69 12.14
CA ILE A 312 -6.95 26.38 11.49
C ILE A 312 -6.80 24.86 11.40
N TRP A 313 -6.57 24.37 10.19
CA TRP A 313 -6.36 22.95 9.89
C TRP A 313 -4.92 22.74 9.47
N LEU A 314 -4.28 21.69 10.00
CA LEU A 314 -2.83 21.49 9.88
C LEU A 314 -2.51 20.11 9.30
N ALA A 315 -1.63 20.12 8.30
CA ALA A 315 -0.91 18.95 7.85
C ALA A 315 0.37 18.81 8.68
N ASP A 316 0.45 17.74 9.46
CA ASP A 316 1.55 17.42 10.36
C ASP A 316 1.93 15.95 10.21
N GLN A 317 3.22 15.61 10.29
CA GLN A 317 3.68 14.22 10.16
C GLN A 317 3.39 13.36 11.41
N ARG A 318 2.97 13.95 12.53
CA ARG A 318 2.65 13.24 13.76
C ARG A 318 1.18 12.81 13.77
N TRP A 319 0.93 11.55 14.15
CA TRP A 319 -0.37 10.86 14.13
C TRP A 319 -1.61 11.76 14.37
N SER A 320 -2.63 11.58 13.51
CA SER A 320 -3.90 12.29 13.32
C SER A 320 -3.86 13.53 12.41
N PHE A 321 -4.99 13.81 11.75
CA PHE A 321 -5.21 15.06 11.02
C PHE A 321 -5.73 16.11 11.99
N ARG A 322 -5.07 17.28 12.05
CA ARG A 322 -5.23 18.21 13.18
C ARG A 322 -5.99 19.46 12.79
N PHE A 323 -6.74 19.99 13.75
CA PHE A 323 -7.37 21.30 13.62
C PHE A 323 -7.58 21.97 14.98
N ALA A 324 -7.68 23.29 14.97
CA ALA A 324 -8.06 24.09 16.14
C ALA A 324 -9.16 25.06 15.72
N ALA A 325 -10.26 25.09 16.48
CA ALA A 325 -11.30 26.10 16.28
C ALA A 325 -10.80 27.47 16.73
N GLU A 326 -11.43 28.54 16.26
CA GLU A 326 -11.08 29.90 16.69
C GLU A 326 -11.22 30.03 18.22
N GLY A 327 -10.17 30.54 18.88
CA GLY A 327 -10.14 30.72 20.33
C GLY A 327 -9.95 29.43 21.15
N ASP A 328 -9.85 28.26 20.51
CA ASP A 328 -9.58 27.01 21.20
C ASP A 328 -8.14 26.99 21.74
N ALA A 329 -8.01 26.65 23.03
CA ALA A 329 -6.71 26.51 23.68
C ALA A 329 -6.07 25.13 23.42
N SER A 330 -6.80 24.22 22.77
CA SER A 330 -6.40 22.84 22.49
C SER A 330 -6.49 22.48 21.01
N CYS A 331 -5.69 21.49 20.59
CA CYS A 331 -5.71 20.98 19.21
C CYS A 331 -6.52 19.70 19.15
N ASN A 332 -7.50 19.65 18.26
CA ASN A 332 -8.31 18.49 17.99
C ASN A 332 -7.66 17.62 16.91
N GLY A 333 -7.96 16.33 16.92
CA GLY A 333 -7.39 15.35 15.98
C GLY A 333 -8.45 14.41 15.43
N ILE A 334 -8.40 14.18 14.12
CA ILE A 334 -9.20 13.18 13.41
C ILE A 334 -8.32 11.95 13.20
N TRP A 335 -8.75 10.85 13.82
CA TRP A 335 -8.03 9.59 13.79
C TRP A 335 -8.62 8.67 12.74
N VAL A 336 -7.79 8.25 11.79
CA VAL A 336 -8.18 7.32 10.74
C VAL A 336 -7.35 6.04 10.90
N ASN A 337 -8.03 4.92 11.13
CA ASN A 337 -7.37 3.63 11.31
C ASN A 337 -6.77 3.13 9.98
N GLY A 338 -5.49 2.78 9.99
CA GLY A 338 -4.72 2.32 8.84
C GLY A 338 -3.37 1.74 9.29
N PRO A 339 -2.60 1.13 8.38
CA PRO A 339 -1.23 0.74 8.67
C PRO A 339 -0.36 2.00 8.96
N LEU A 340 0.75 1.80 9.68
CA LEU A 340 1.65 2.91 10.06
C LEU A 340 2.41 3.50 8.86
N SER A 341 2.66 2.70 7.84
CA SER A 341 3.34 3.07 6.61
C SER A 341 2.73 2.32 5.42
N ASN A 342 3.24 2.60 4.22
CA ASN A 342 2.90 1.87 3.00
C ASN A 342 3.83 0.65 2.78
N ARG A 343 4.72 0.32 3.71
CA ARG A 343 5.65 -0.81 3.56
C ARG A 343 4.92 -2.13 3.75
N ALA A 344 5.11 -3.04 2.80
CA ALA A 344 4.64 -4.42 2.88
C ALA A 344 5.66 -5.33 2.19
N TRP A 345 6.48 -6.02 2.98
CA TRP A 345 7.48 -6.95 2.48
C TRP A 345 6.89 -8.33 2.20
N GLU A 346 6.04 -8.80 3.10
CA GLU A 346 5.28 -10.04 2.99
C GLU A 346 3.89 -9.80 3.55
N VAL A 347 2.88 -10.43 2.95
CA VAL A 347 1.53 -10.51 3.50
C VAL A 347 1.21 -11.96 3.82
N ALA A 348 0.66 -12.21 5.01
CA ALA A 348 0.27 -13.54 5.45
C ALA A 348 -1.19 -13.53 5.93
N THR A 349 -2.05 -14.29 5.27
CA THR A 349 -3.43 -14.53 5.71
C THR A 349 -3.43 -15.67 6.72
N LEU A 350 -3.59 -15.34 8.01
CA LEU A 350 -3.57 -16.29 9.11
C LEU A 350 -4.99 -16.58 9.61
N SER A 351 -5.12 -17.55 10.50
CA SER A 351 -6.43 -18.00 10.99
C SER A 351 -7.26 -16.94 11.74
N ASP A 352 -6.64 -15.84 12.19
CA ASP A 352 -7.27 -14.78 12.97
C ASP A 352 -7.17 -13.37 12.32
N GLY A 353 -6.75 -13.30 11.07
CA GLY A 353 -6.64 -12.07 10.30
C GLY A 353 -5.42 -12.05 9.39
N VAL A 354 -5.11 -10.87 8.87
CA VAL A 354 -4.01 -10.67 7.93
C VAL A 354 -2.86 -9.98 8.64
N TYR A 355 -1.65 -10.47 8.43
CA TYR A 355 -0.42 -9.94 9.00
C TYR A 355 0.47 -9.46 7.87
N VAL A 356 1.13 -8.33 8.07
CA VAL A 356 2.02 -7.71 7.08
C VAL A 356 3.37 -7.45 7.74
N ALA A 357 4.41 -8.08 7.20
CA ALA A 357 5.77 -7.82 7.62
C ALA A 357 6.23 -6.48 7.02
N MET A 358 6.54 -5.47 7.85
CA MET A 358 6.84 -4.11 7.38
C MET A 358 8.35 -3.85 7.24
N GLY A 359 9.19 -4.89 7.35
CA GLY A 359 10.63 -4.78 7.25
C GLY A 359 11.16 -4.60 5.84
N GLY A 360 12.48 -4.70 5.69
CA GLY A 360 13.09 -4.80 4.38
C GLY A 360 14.60 -4.88 4.41
N VAL A 361 15.15 -5.37 3.31
CA VAL A 361 16.61 -5.45 3.09
C VAL A 361 16.96 -4.78 1.76
N ASP A 362 18.22 -4.34 1.63
CA ASP A 362 18.73 -3.76 0.39
C ASP A 362 19.06 -4.84 -0.68
N ALA A 363 19.57 -4.40 -1.83
CA ALA A 363 20.00 -5.28 -2.92
C ALA A 363 21.24 -6.14 -2.59
N THR A 364 21.82 -6.06 -1.40
CA THR A 364 22.85 -6.98 -0.88
C THR A 364 22.31 -7.89 0.22
N PHE A 365 21.02 -7.80 0.54
CA PHE A 365 20.36 -8.46 1.66
C PHE A 365 20.88 -7.98 3.03
N THR A 366 21.32 -6.71 3.08
CA THR A 366 21.67 -6.01 4.31
C THR A 366 20.42 -5.38 4.92
N PRO A 367 20.20 -5.50 6.24
CA PRO A 367 19.02 -4.93 6.91
C PRO A 367 18.95 -3.40 6.79
N ASN A 368 17.74 -2.87 6.59
CA ASN A 368 17.48 -1.43 6.54
C ASN A 368 17.20 -0.82 7.93
N TYR A 369 17.19 -1.64 8.98
CA TYR A 369 16.93 -1.28 10.37
C TYR A 369 15.53 -0.67 10.60
N ILE A 370 14.54 -1.15 9.86
CA ILE A 370 13.15 -0.69 9.96
C ILE A 370 12.50 -1.25 11.23
N THR A 371 11.96 -0.37 12.08
CA THR A 371 11.42 -0.70 13.41
C THR A 371 9.89 -0.81 13.47
N GLU A 372 9.20 -0.61 12.34
CA GLU A 372 7.73 -0.60 12.27
C GLU A 372 7.12 -1.95 12.69
N GLY A 373 7.85 -3.06 12.52
CA GLY A 373 7.48 -4.39 12.99
C GLY A 373 6.46 -5.05 12.08
N ILE A 374 5.33 -5.46 12.65
CA ILE A 374 4.26 -6.17 11.94
C ILE A 374 2.96 -5.36 12.03
N ALA A 375 2.24 -5.22 10.92
CA ALA A 375 0.87 -4.71 10.93
C ALA A 375 -0.11 -5.89 10.89
N ARG A 376 -1.17 -5.82 11.68
CA ARG A 376 -2.23 -6.85 11.76
C ARG A 376 -3.56 -6.21 11.42
N PHE A 377 -4.29 -6.79 10.48
CA PHE A 377 -5.65 -6.44 10.14
C PHE A 377 -6.60 -7.54 10.61
N SER A 378 -7.49 -7.20 11.55
CA SER A 378 -8.49 -8.12 12.07
C SER A 378 -9.75 -7.34 12.48
N GLY A 379 -10.92 -7.91 12.20
CA GLY A 379 -12.19 -7.24 12.51
C GLY A 379 -12.37 -5.87 11.84
N GLY A 380 -11.73 -5.62 10.70
CA GLY A 380 -11.79 -4.34 9.98
C GLY A 380 -10.86 -3.26 10.50
N SER A 381 -9.97 -3.58 11.43
CA SER A 381 -9.08 -2.60 12.05
C SER A 381 -7.62 -3.06 11.98
N TRP A 382 -6.75 -2.09 11.75
CA TRP A 382 -5.31 -2.22 11.81
C TRP A 382 -4.78 -2.00 13.22
N THR A 383 -3.87 -2.87 13.65
CA THR A 383 -3.04 -2.72 14.84
C THR A 383 -1.59 -2.97 14.45
N SER A 384 -0.64 -2.41 15.21
CA SER A 384 0.78 -2.66 15.00
C SER A 384 1.36 -3.46 16.14
N ILE A 385 2.32 -4.33 15.82
CA ILE A 385 3.04 -5.21 16.73
C ILE A 385 4.52 -4.83 16.62
N ASN A 386 4.99 -4.00 17.55
CA ASN A 386 6.38 -3.56 17.65
C ASN A 386 6.70 -3.11 19.09
N SER A 387 7.95 -2.71 19.35
CA SER A 387 8.40 -2.31 20.69
C SER A 387 7.69 -1.09 21.28
N SER A 388 7.01 -0.28 20.46
CA SER A 388 6.26 0.90 20.93
C SER A 388 4.81 0.61 21.27
N THR A 389 4.26 -0.49 20.74
CA THR A 389 2.85 -0.88 20.86
C THR A 389 2.65 -2.10 21.75
N GLU A 390 3.65 -2.98 21.82
CA GLU A 390 3.62 -4.22 22.58
C GLU A 390 4.66 -4.19 23.71
N PRO A 391 4.23 -4.05 24.98
CA PRO A 391 5.15 -4.02 26.13
C PRO A 391 6.07 -5.25 26.20
N GLY A 392 5.60 -6.42 25.75
CA GLY A 392 6.39 -7.65 25.68
C GLY A 392 7.57 -7.59 24.69
N LEU A 393 7.60 -6.60 23.79
CA LEU A 393 8.65 -6.41 22.78
C LEU A 393 9.59 -5.24 23.11
N ALA A 394 9.32 -4.46 24.16
CA ALA A 394 10.08 -3.24 24.48
C ALA A 394 11.60 -3.46 24.60
N GLY A 395 12.04 -4.65 25.05
CA GLY A 395 13.46 -5.00 25.21
C GLY A 395 14.12 -5.68 24.01
N TYR A 396 13.38 -6.03 22.96
CA TYR A 396 13.89 -6.86 21.86
C TYR A 396 14.48 -6.06 20.70
N ALA A 397 14.12 -4.78 20.55
CA ALA A 397 14.58 -3.92 19.46
C ALA A 397 14.46 -4.61 18.08
N LEU A 398 13.32 -5.24 17.84
CA LEU A 398 13.03 -5.98 16.60
C LEU A 398 13.15 -5.04 15.40
N THR A 399 13.91 -5.44 14.39
CA THR A 399 14.04 -4.70 13.11
C THR A 399 13.82 -5.63 11.93
N ASP A 400 13.35 -5.08 10.81
CA ASP A 400 13.30 -5.75 9.50
C ASP A 400 12.64 -7.14 9.57
N VAL A 401 11.38 -7.19 10.00
CA VAL A 401 10.59 -8.42 9.92
C VAL A 401 10.29 -8.72 8.46
N LEU A 402 10.65 -9.91 7.98
CA LEU A 402 10.57 -10.29 6.56
C LEU A 402 9.65 -11.47 6.27
N ARG A 403 9.42 -12.37 7.23
CA ARG A 403 8.60 -13.58 7.04
C ARG A 403 7.73 -13.87 8.24
N ILE A 404 6.58 -14.47 7.99
CA ILE A 404 5.53 -14.81 8.95
C ILE A 404 5.11 -16.26 8.68
N ALA A 405 5.01 -17.08 9.73
CA ALA A 405 4.51 -18.44 9.62
C ALA A 405 3.63 -18.80 10.83
N GLU A 406 2.49 -19.42 10.59
CA GLU A 406 1.55 -19.92 11.61
C GLU A 406 1.61 -21.45 11.66
N THR A 407 1.63 -22.02 12.87
CA THR A 407 1.55 -23.48 13.03
C THR A 407 0.19 -24.01 12.56
N ASN A 408 0.14 -25.25 12.07
CA ASN A 408 -1.11 -25.87 11.59
C ASN A 408 -2.18 -25.96 12.69
N ASP A 409 -1.76 -26.10 13.95
CA ASP A 409 -2.64 -26.10 15.13
C ASP A 409 -3.04 -24.69 15.59
N ARG A 410 -2.53 -23.65 14.92
CA ARG A 410 -2.79 -22.22 15.16
C ARG A 410 -2.35 -21.74 16.55
N SER A 411 -1.54 -22.52 17.26
CA SER A 411 -1.09 -22.18 18.61
C SER A 411 0.02 -21.13 18.63
N ARG A 412 0.83 -21.05 17.56
CA ARG A 412 2.00 -20.17 17.50
C ARG A 412 2.10 -19.45 16.15
N ILE A 413 2.62 -18.23 16.21
CA ILE A 413 3.06 -17.47 15.05
C ILE A 413 4.56 -17.20 15.20
N TYR A 414 5.29 -17.31 14.10
CA TYR A 414 6.71 -17.04 14.01
C TYR A 414 6.96 -15.85 13.07
N PHE A 415 7.85 -14.95 13.48
CA PHE A 415 8.27 -13.80 12.70
C PHE A 415 9.79 -13.84 12.54
N ALA A 416 10.27 -13.82 11.30
CA ALA A 416 11.70 -13.79 11.00
C ALA A 416 12.16 -12.34 10.82
N SER A 417 13.14 -11.94 11.64
CA SER A 417 13.82 -10.66 11.54
C SER A 417 15.16 -10.82 10.84
N ALA A 418 15.48 -9.89 9.94
CA ALA A 418 16.78 -9.81 9.28
C ALA A 418 17.89 -9.23 10.18
N GLY A 419 17.59 -8.80 11.40
CA GLY A 419 18.58 -8.25 12.34
C GLY A 419 18.67 -8.96 13.69
N LYS A 420 17.56 -9.54 14.17
CA LYS A 420 17.43 -10.02 15.56
C LYS A 420 17.18 -11.52 15.70
N GLY A 421 16.87 -12.24 14.63
CA GLY A 421 16.54 -13.67 14.68
C GLY A 421 15.05 -13.95 14.62
N LEU A 422 14.60 -14.98 15.34
CA LEU A 422 13.23 -15.49 15.27
C LEU A 422 12.42 -15.00 16.47
N LEU A 423 11.34 -14.25 16.22
CA LEU A 423 10.36 -13.93 17.25
C LEU A 423 9.22 -14.94 17.20
N GLN A 424 9.00 -15.68 18.27
CA GLN A 424 7.82 -16.51 18.46
C GLN A 424 6.77 -15.74 19.25
N TYR A 425 5.51 -15.86 18.83
CA TYR A 425 4.32 -15.47 19.59
C TYR A 425 3.49 -16.72 19.89
N ASP A 426 3.36 -17.06 21.18
CA ASP A 426 2.50 -18.14 21.64
C ASP A 426 1.12 -17.57 22.04
N ARG A 427 0.08 -18.05 21.35
CA ARG A 427 -1.29 -17.55 21.55
C ARG A 427 -1.94 -18.09 22.81
N ASN A 428 -1.44 -19.19 23.38
CA ASN A 428 -2.05 -19.80 24.55
C ASN A 428 -1.84 -18.97 25.82
N ASP A 429 -0.67 -18.33 25.95
CA ASP A 429 -0.29 -17.49 27.09
C ASP A 429 -0.01 -16.03 26.71
N ASN A 430 -0.25 -15.64 25.45
CA ASN A 430 -0.02 -14.30 24.90
C ASN A 430 1.43 -13.82 25.13
N ARG A 431 2.40 -14.69 24.83
CA ARG A 431 3.81 -14.47 25.16
C ARG A 431 4.69 -14.41 23.92
N TYR A 432 5.53 -13.38 23.89
CA TYR A 432 6.60 -13.24 22.92
C TYR A 432 7.90 -13.86 23.43
N THR A 433 8.64 -14.55 22.57
CA THR A 433 9.98 -15.09 22.84
C THR A 433 10.89 -14.82 21.65
N LEU A 434 11.98 -14.08 21.86
CA LEU A 434 13.00 -13.85 20.84
C LEU A 434 14.10 -14.91 20.95
N TYR A 435 14.31 -15.65 19.87
CA TYR A 435 15.46 -16.53 19.66
C TYR A 435 16.51 -15.82 18.81
N GLY A 436 17.67 -15.61 19.40
CA GLY A 436 18.86 -15.08 18.74
C GLY A 436 20.08 -15.96 19.03
N LYS A 437 21.27 -15.47 18.69
CA LYS A 437 22.52 -16.25 18.84
C LYS A 437 22.91 -16.60 20.27
N GLN A 438 22.26 -16.00 21.27
CA GLN A 438 22.57 -16.21 22.69
C GLN A 438 21.78 -17.36 23.31
N ASN A 439 20.63 -17.73 22.73
CA ASN A 439 19.69 -18.70 23.31
C ASN A 439 19.15 -19.71 22.28
N SER A 440 19.74 -19.75 21.09
CA SER A 440 19.42 -20.71 20.03
C SER A 440 20.66 -20.99 19.17
N PRO A 441 20.63 -22.01 18.30
CA PRO A 441 21.70 -22.27 17.34
C PRO A 441 21.78 -21.25 16.18
N LEU A 442 20.90 -20.24 16.15
CA LEU A 442 20.99 -19.18 15.16
C LEU A 442 22.33 -18.46 15.25
N GLN A 443 22.87 -18.10 14.10
CA GLN A 443 24.19 -17.49 13.97
C GLN A 443 24.10 -16.16 13.22
N GLY A 444 25.01 -15.24 13.52
CA GLY A 444 25.13 -14.01 12.74
C GLY A 444 25.74 -14.26 11.36
N ALA A 445 25.47 -13.36 10.42
CA ALA A 445 26.00 -13.44 9.06
C ALA A 445 27.54 -13.41 9.04
N VAL A 446 28.15 -14.14 8.11
CA VAL A 446 29.60 -14.11 7.88
C VAL A 446 30.03 -12.71 7.46
N GLY A 447 30.98 -12.11 8.19
CA GLY A 447 31.40 -10.72 8.01
C GLY A 447 30.55 -9.69 8.78
N ASP A 448 29.43 -10.11 9.38
CA ASP A 448 28.56 -9.27 10.21
C ASP A 448 27.88 -10.11 11.31
N SER A 449 28.68 -10.53 12.29
CA SER A 449 28.23 -11.47 13.33
C SER A 449 27.20 -10.89 14.30
N ASN A 450 26.90 -9.59 14.22
CA ASN A 450 25.91 -8.92 15.06
C ASN A 450 24.49 -9.09 14.54
N ASN A 451 24.31 -9.27 13.24
CA ASN A 451 23.00 -9.41 12.61
C ASN A 451 22.71 -10.89 12.33
N VAL A 452 21.73 -11.44 13.04
CA VAL A 452 21.13 -12.75 12.73
C VAL A 452 20.05 -12.51 11.68
N ARG A 453 20.28 -12.97 10.45
CA ARG A 453 19.47 -12.58 9.29
C ARG A 453 18.56 -13.71 8.85
N LEU A 454 17.34 -13.77 9.39
CA LEU A 454 16.37 -14.76 8.93
C LEU A 454 15.63 -14.27 7.69
N SER A 455 15.48 -15.17 6.71
CA SER A 455 15.00 -14.82 5.36
C SER A 455 13.83 -15.67 4.87
N GLY A 456 13.57 -16.82 5.51
CA GLY A 456 12.58 -17.81 5.07
C GLY A 456 12.07 -18.59 6.26
N LEU A 457 10.76 -18.81 6.30
CA LEU A 457 10.07 -19.64 7.28
C LEU A 457 9.07 -20.55 6.55
N ALA A 458 9.00 -21.81 6.94
CA ALA A 458 7.95 -22.73 6.50
C ALA A 458 7.58 -23.71 7.61
N ILE A 459 6.30 -24.06 7.70
CA ILE A 459 5.80 -25.08 8.62
C ILE A 459 5.51 -26.36 7.84
N ASP A 460 6.04 -27.49 8.31
CA ASP A 460 5.69 -28.80 7.74
C ASP A 460 4.39 -29.37 8.36
N ARG A 461 3.95 -30.54 7.88
CA ARG A 461 2.74 -31.21 8.37
C ARG A 461 2.80 -31.63 9.85
N ASN A 462 4.00 -31.74 10.41
CA ASN A 462 4.24 -32.14 11.81
C ASN A 462 4.38 -30.93 12.74
N ASN A 463 4.12 -29.71 12.26
CA ASN A 463 4.37 -28.45 12.97
C ASN A 463 5.86 -28.15 13.23
N THR A 464 6.78 -28.79 12.51
CA THR A 464 8.19 -28.38 12.52
C THR A 464 8.34 -27.08 11.74
N LEU A 465 9.00 -26.11 12.35
CA LEU A 465 9.38 -24.86 11.69
C LEU A 465 10.74 -25.04 11.00
N TRP A 466 10.78 -24.80 9.69
CA TRP A 466 11.98 -24.71 8.88
C TRP A 466 12.39 -23.26 8.69
N ILE A 467 13.68 -22.98 8.85
CA ILE A 467 14.22 -21.62 8.94
C ILE A 467 15.46 -21.50 8.06
N THR A 468 15.50 -20.46 7.22
CA THR A 468 16.72 -20.07 6.52
C THR A 468 17.41 -18.91 7.23
N ASN A 469 18.70 -19.08 7.53
CA ASN A 469 19.54 -18.08 8.19
C ASN A 469 20.59 -17.56 7.19
N TYR A 470 20.24 -16.47 6.52
CA TYR A 470 20.98 -15.94 5.37
C TYR A 470 22.42 -15.57 5.73
N LEU A 471 23.37 -16.08 4.94
CA LEU A 471 24.81 -15.84 5.05
C LEU A 471 25.41 -16.31 6.39
N ALA A 472 24.69 -17.08 7.19
CA ALA A 472 25.23 -17.70 8.40
C ALA A 472 26.11 -18.91 8.05
N PRO A 473 27.02 -19.35 8.95
CA PRO A 473 27.78 -20.59 8.75
C PRO A 473 26.90 -21.85 8.57
N VAL A 474 25.71 -21.86 9.18
CA VAL A 474 24.64 -22.84 8.93
C VAL A 474 23.42 -22.13 8.37
N GLY A 475 23.08 -22.43 7.11
CA GLY A 475 22.01 -21.74 6.38
C GLY A 475 20.61 -22.29 6.60
N LEU A 476 20.46 -23.57 6.97
CA LEU A 476 19.15 -24.22 7.18
C LEU A 476 19.07 -24.83 8.58
N LEU A 477 17.99 -24.52 9.28
CA LEU A 477 17.68 -25.05 10.61
C LEU A 477 16.22 -25.49 10.68
N SER A 478 15.91 -26.34 11.66
CA SER A 478 14.54 -26.65 12.05
C SER A 478 14.32 -26.52 13.56
N LEU A 479 13.11 -26.17 13.95
CA LEU A 479 12.62 -26.15 15.33
C LEU A 479 11.35 -27.01 15.40
N ASP A 480 11.41 -28.14 16.09
CA ASP A 480 10.25 -29.02 16.24
C ASP A 480 9.30 -28.57 17.37
N PRO A 481 8.06 -29.10 17.45
CA PRO A 481 7.09 -28.70 18.46
C PRO A 481 7.56 -28.94 19.91
N SER A 482 8.52 -29.85 20.14
CA SER A 482 9.10 -30.13 21.45
C SER A 482 10.12 -29.08 21.90
N GLY A 483 10.51 -28.17 20.99
CA GLY A 483 11.51 -27.14 21.23
C GLY A 483 12.93 -27.56 20.88
N THR A 484 13.10 -28.71 20.21
CA THR A 484 14.41 -29.21 19.77
C THR A 484 14.81 -28.55 18.46
N TRP A 485 16.02 -27.99 18.45
CA TRP A 485 16.63 -27.40 17.27
C TRP A 485 17.53 -28.41 16.54
N ARG A 486 17.52 -28.38 15.21
CA ARG A 486 18.45 -29.13 14.36
C ARG A 486 19.11 -28.22 13.33
N GLU A 487 20.38 -28.51 13.02
CA GLU A 487 21.21 -27.77 12.07
C GLU A 487 21.53 -28.66 10.86
N TYR A 488 21.27 -28.17 9.65
CA TYR A 488 21.57 -28.92 8.41
C TYR A 488 22.71 -28.24 7.67
N LYS A 489 23.85 -28.95 7.59
CA LYS A 489 25.08 -28.41 7.01
C LYS A 489 25.20 -28.83 5.55
N PHE A 490 25.35 -27.86 4.66
CA PHE A 490 25.61 -28.11 3.25
C PHE A 490 27.07 -27.80 2.91
N PRO A 491 27.94 -28.82 2.74
CA PRO A 491 29.33 -28.59 2.39
C PRO A 491 29.48 -27.77 1.11
N ASN A 492 30.40 -26.81 1.12
CA ASN A 492 30.72 -25.89 0.01
C ASN A 492 29.54 -25.03 -0.47
N ASN A 493 28.56 -24.73 0.39
CA ASN A 493 27.46 -23.82 0.10
C ASN A 493 27.73 -22.42 0.69
N SER A 494 27.34 -21.36 -0.01
CA SER A 494 27.46 -19.96 0.45
C SER A 494 26.34 -19.54 1.42
N ASN A 495 25.34 -20.40 1.66
CA ASN A 495 24.21 -20.22 2.56
C ASN A 495 23.42 -18.92 2.30
N LEU A 496 23.34 -18.50 1.03
CA LEU A 496 22.59 -17.32 0.60
C LEU A 496 21.10 -17.61 0.43
N PHE A 497 20.50 -18.36 1.36
CA PHE A 497 19.11 -18.79 1.24
C PHE A 497 18.15 -17.65 1.53
N THR A 498 17.18 -17.43 0.65
CA THR A 498 16.23 -16.31 0.73
C THR A 498 14.79 -16.76 0.94
N GLU A 499 14.51 -18.05 0.79
CA GLU A 499 13.18 -18.62 0.99
C GLU A 499 13.28 -20.13 1.23
N VAL A 500 12.29 -20.68 1.94
CA VAL A 500 12.05 -22.12 2.05
C VAL A 500 10.55 -22.39 1.97
N LYS A 501 10.15 -23.43 1.24
CA LYS A 501 8.78 -23.98 1.21
C LYS A 501 8.83 -25.49 1.37
N VAL A 502 7.78 -26.07 1.95
CA VAL A 502 7.66 -27.53 2.16
C VAL A 502 6.61 -28.07 1.19
N ASP A 503 7.00 -29.02 0.34
CA ASP A 503 6.08 -29.65 -0.61
C ASP A 503 5.22 -30.76 0.03
N ARG A 504 4.33 -31.36 -0.77
CA ARG A 504 3.44 -32.43 -0.30
C ARG A 504 4.15 -33.73 0.08
N ASN A 505 5.40 -33.92 -0.31
CA ASN A 505 6.22 -35.07 0.10
C ASN A 505 7.02 -34.76 1.37
N GLY A 506 6.99 -33.52 1.87
CA GLY A 506 7.82 -33.06 2.99
C GLY A 506 9.19 -32.53 2.57
N TYR A 507 9.45 -32.37 1.26
CA TYR A 507 10.74 -31.86 0.79
C TYR A 507 10.80 -30.35 0.90
N LYS A 508 11.97 -29.84 1.28
CA LYS A 508 12.22 -28.40 1.46
C LYS A 508 12.79 -27.87 0.17
N TRP A 509 12.08 -26.95 -0.46
CA TRP A 509 12.50 -26.22 -1.64
C TRP A 509 13.08 -24.88 -1.18
N ILE A 510 14.39 -24.70 -1.34
CA ILE A 510 15.16 -23.60 -0.75
C ILE A 510 15.73 -22.74 -1.88
N VAL A 511 15.33 -21.48 -1.93
CA VAL A 511 15.80 -20.53 -2.94
C VAL A 511 17.15 -19.95 -2.51
N SER A 512 18.11 -19.90 -3.43
CA SER A 512 19.44 -19.31 -3.20
C SER A 512 19.67 -18.06 -4.03
N ARG A 513 20.18 -17.00 -3.39
CA ARG A 513 20.56 -15.75 -4.04
C ARG A 513 21.78 -15.91 -4.95
N VAL A 514 22.06 -14.86 -5.73
CA VAL A 514 23.27 -14.70 -6.56
C VAL A 514 23.40 -15.85 -7.57
N SER A 515 22.32 -16.08 -8.33
CA SER A 515 22.29 -17.12 -9.38
C SER A 515 22.54 -18.54 -8.83
N GLY A 516 22.00 -18.85 -7.64
CA GLY A 516 22.16 -20.16 -7.00
C GLY A 516 21.12 -21.21 -7.40
N GLY A 517 19.98 -20.81 -7.98
CA GLY A 517 18.88 -21.72 -8.29
C GLY A 517 18.12 -22.20 -7.04
N VAL A 518 17.67 -23.45 -7.06
CA VAL A 518 16.89 -24.06 -5.95
C VAL A 518 17.59 -25.29 -5.41
N THR A 519 17.73 -25.39 -4.09
CA THR A 519 18.13 -26.63 -3.41
C THR A 519 16.89 -27.35 -2.93
N VAL A 520 16.69 -28.62 -3.32
CA VAL A 520 15.65 -29.48 -2.75
C VAL A 520 16.29 -30.40 -1.73
N PHE A 521 15.76 -30.41 -0.51
CA PHE A 521 16.31 -31.14 0.64
C PHE A 521 15.27 -32.06 1.29
N ASP A 522 15.70 -33.27 1.63
CA ASP A 522 14.96 -34.29 2.36
C ASP A 522 15.84 -34.73 3.54
N GLU A 523 15.31 -34.64 4.75
CA GLU A 523 16.01 -34.92 6.00
C GLU A 523 15.92 -36.38 6.43
N GLY A 524 15.15 -37.20 5.71
CA GLY A 524 14.98 -38.62 6.05
C GLY A 524 14.53 -38.82 7.49
N ASP A 525 15.35 -39.53 8.28
CA ASP A 525 15.21 -39.55 9.72
C ASP A 525 15.96 -38.35 10.32
N PRO A 526 15.28 -37.38 10.98
CA PRO A 526 15.91 -36.18 11.52
C PRO A 526 17.06 -36.42 12.51
N ASP A 527 17.17 -37.63 13.07
CA ASP A 527 18.24 -38.01 13.99
C ASP A 527 19.39 -38.79 13.29
N ASN A 528 19.29 -39.02 11.97
CA ASN A 528 20.27 -39.73 11.15
C ASN A 528 20.72 -38.92 9.91
N PRO A 529 21.72 -38.03 10.03
CA PRO A 529 22.21 -37.23 8.91
C PRO A 529 22.82 -38.00 7.72
N SER A 530 22.92 -39.34 7.80
CA SER A 530 23.47 -40.17 6.73
C SER A 530 22.44 -40.55 5.66
N ASP A 531 21.14 -40.39 5.94
CA ASP A 531 20.07 -40.61 4.96
C ASP A 531 19.53 -39.33 4.31
N ASP A 532 19.99 -38.15 4.75
CA ASP A 532 19.78 -36.86 4.13
C ASP A 532 20.01 -36.90 2.61
N ARG A 533 19.02 -36.43 1.84
CA ARG A 533 19.11 -36.31 0.37
C ARG A 533 19.00 -34.85 -0.04
N ARG A 534 19.80 -34.48 -1.04
CA ARG A 534 19.75 -33.15 -1.64
C ARG A 534 19.98 -33.17 -3.14
N ILE A 535 19.34 -32.25 -3.85
CA ILE A 535 19.64 -31.95 -5.25
C ILE A 535 19.64 -30.44 -5.47
N GLN A 536 20.59 -29.95 -6.26
CA GLN A 536 20.60 -28.57 -6.73
C GLN A 536 19.99 -28.50 -8.12
N LEU A 537 18.98 -27.65 -8.29
CA LEU A 537 18.31 -27.36 -9.53
C LEU A 537 18.84 -26.03 -10.07
N THR A 538 19.39 -26.07 -11.29
CA THR A 538 19.99 -24.93 -12.01
C THR A 538 19.62 -25.00 -13.49
N ASN A 539 19.84 -23.91 -14.22
CA ASN A 539 19.64 -23.83 -15.67
C ASN A 539 20.53 -24.80 -16.47
N SER A 540 21.57 -25.36 -15.86
CA SER A 540 22.42 -26.39 -16.48
C SER A 540 21.85 -27.80 -16.41
N ASN A 541 20.88 -28.06 -15.54
CA ASN A 541 20.34 -29.40 -15.30
C ASN A 541 18.81 -29.45 -15.20
N THR A 542 18.11 -28.38 -15.58
CA THR A 542 16.65 -28.23 -15.63
C THR A 542 16.25 -27.40 -16.85
N GLU A 543 14.95 -27.22 -17.08
CA GLU A 543 14.38 -26.33 -18.10
C GLU A 543 14.38 -24.84 -17.65
N MET A 544 14.93 -24.50 -16.49
CA MET A 544 15.16 -23.10 -16.12
C MET A 544 16.14 -22.45 -17.08
N THR A 545 15.88 -21.20 -17.48
CA THR A 545 16.79 -20.45 -18.37
C THR A 545 17.77 -19.56 -17.60
N THR A 546 17.49 -19.31 -16.33
CA THR A 546 18.32 -18.53 -15.40
C THR A 546 18.41 -19.22 -14.05
N ASN A 547 19.47 -18.94 -13.29
CA ASN A 547 19.59 -19.34 -11.88
C ASN A 547 19.13 -18.23 -10.91
N ASP A 548 18.72 -17.06 -11.43
CA ASP A 548 18.08 -16.01 -10.65
C ASP A 548 16.63 -16.40 -10.35
N VAL A 549 16.48 -17.24 -9.31
CA VAL A 549 15.20 -17.68 -8.76
C VAL A 549 14.83 -16.73 -7.62
N ARG A 550 13.56 -16.30 -7.61
CA ARG A 550 13.06 -15.32 -6.63
C ARG A 550 12.09 -15.93 -5.64
N THR A 551 11.29 -16.90 -6.07
CA THR A 551 10.27 -17.50 -5.22
C THR A 551 9.92 -18.93 -5.64
N VAL A 552 9.33 -19.69 -4.73
CA VAL A 552 8.76 -21.02 -4.97
C VAL A 552 7.38 -21.08 -4.33
N GLU A 553 6.44 -21.75 -4.98
CA GLU A 553 5.12 -22.02 -4.40
C GLU A 553 4.62 -23.43 -4.74
N VAL A 554 3.91 -24.06 -3.80
CA VAL A 554 3.42 -25.44 -3.95
C VAL A 554 1.93 -25.37 -4.22
N ASP A 555 1.49 -25.94 -5.35
CA ASP A 555 0.10 -25.81 -5.76
C ASP A 555 -0.83 -26.86 -5.11
N LEU A 556 -2.14 -26.73 -5.36
CA LEU A 556 -3.14 -27.60 -4.77
C LEU A 556 -3.21 -29.01 -5.39
N ASP A 557 -2.37 -29.33 -6.36
CA ASP A 557 -2.21 -30.69 -6.90
C ASP A 557 -0.85 -31.29 -6.46
N GLY A 558 0.05 -30.46 -5.93
CA GLY A 558 1.34 -30.87 -5.36
C GLY A 558 2.53 -30.55 -6.26
N ASP A 559 2.28 -29.87 -7.37
CA ASP A 559 3.32 -29.41 -8.28
C ASP A 559 4.00 -28.17 -7.70
N VAL A 560 5.29 -28.04 -7.96
CA VAL A 560 6.09 -26.94 -7.42
C VAL A 560 6.41 -25.93 -8.51
N TRP A 561 5.93 -24.71 -8.33
CA TRP A 561 6.14 -23.60 -9.25
C TRP A 561 7.34 -22.77 -8.78
N VAL A 562 8.33 -22.62 -9.65
CA VAL A 562 9.56 -21.87 -9.40
C VAL A 562 9.52 -20.57 -10.20
N GLY A 563 9.44 -19.44 -9.52
CA GLY A 563 9.46 -18.10 -10.12
C GLY A 563 10.88 -17.61 -10.35
N THR A 564 11.21 -17.27 -11.60
CA THR A 564 12.56 -16.83 -11.99
C THR A 564 12.55 -15.43 -12.60
N ALA A 565 13.75 -14.90 -12.86
CA ALA A 565 13.89 -13.65 -13.62
C ALA A 565 13.49 -13.74 -15.12
N GLN A 566 13.04 -14.91 -15.59
CA GLN A 566 12.62 -15.15 -16.98
C GLN A 566 11.36 -16.03 -17.06
N GLY A 567 10.37 -15.71 -16.22
CA GLY A 567 9.13 -16.46 -16.08
C GLY A 567 9.23 -17.70 -15.18
N PRO A 568 8.11 -18.42 -14.99
CA PRO A 568 8.05 -19.59 -14.12
C PRO A 568 8.46 -20.91 -14.80
N VAL A 569 8.92 -21.86 -13.98
CA VAL A 569 9.10 -23.29 -14.34
C VAL A 569 8.35 -24.15 -13.34
N VAL A 570 7.56 -25.12 -13.81
CA VAL A 570 6.81 -26.03 -12.94
C VAL A 570 7.49 -27.40 -12.85
N PHE A 571 7.56 -27.96 -11.64
CA PHE A 571 8.13 -29.28 -11.35
C PHE A 571 7.02 -30.25 -10.93
N GLU A 572 6.63 -31.11 -11.88
CA GLU A 572 5.55 -32.09 -11.75
C GLU A 572 6.13 -33.48 -11.42
N CYS A 573 7.05 -33.52 -10.45
CA CYS A 573 7.93 -34.68 -10.22
C CYS A 573 7.42 -35.63 -9.13
N GLY A 574 6.57 -35.12 -8.23
CA GLY A 574 6.29 -35.75 -6.94
C GLY A 574 7.58 -36.18 -6.22
N ALA A 575 7.58 -37.40 -5.68
CA ALA A 575 8.72 -37.97 -4.95
C ALA A 575 9.98 -38.22 -5.83
N SER A 576 9.88 -38.11 -7.16
CA SER A 576 10.95 -38.51 -8.10
C SER A 576 12.03 -37.44 -8.32
N ILE A 577 11.94 -36.28 -7.66
CA ILE A 577 12.86 -35.14 -7.87
C ILE A 577 14.34 -35.51 -7.70
N PHE A 578 14.67 -36.37 -6.72
CA PHE A 578 16.05 -36.80 -6.43
C PHE A 578 16.65 -37.75 -7.48
N SER A 579 15.85 -38.27 -8.41
CA SER A 579 16.38 -39.08 -9.52
C SER A 579 17.19 -38.25 -10.53
N GLY A 580 17.04 -36.91 -10.51
CA GLY A 580 17.64 -35.99 -11.48
C GLY A 580 17.03 -36.04 -12.90
N SER A 581 16.05 -36.92 -13.12
CA SER A 581 15.33 -37.05 -14.40
C SER A 581 14.27 -35.96 -14.59
N CYS A 582 13.72 -35.42 -13.50
CA CYS A 582 12.75 -34.34 -13.57
C CYS A 582 13.43 -33.00 -13.81
N LYS A 583 13.23 -32.44 -15.01
CA LYS A 583 13.83 -31.17 -15.45
C LYS A 583 12.92 -29.96 -15.24
N GLY A 584 11.67 -30.19 -14.83
CA GLY A 584 10.64 -29.16 -14.85
C GLY A 584 10.16 -28.84 -16.27
N VAL A 585 9.12 -28.03 -16.40
CA VAL A 585 8.48 -27.68 -17.67
C VAL A 585 8.19 -26.17 -17.69
N ARG A 586 8.48 -25.53 -18.83
CA ARG A 586 8.01 -24.16 -19.11
C ARG A 586 6.69 -24.22 -19.85
N ARG A 587 5.65 -23.60 -19.28
CA ARG A 587 4.34 -23.52 -19.94
C ARG A 587 4.39 -22.58 -21.13
N LYS A 588 3.55 -22.86 -22.12
CA LYS A 588 3.38 -22.03 -23.32
C LYS A 588 1.99 -21.41 -23.30
N VAL A 589 1.92 -20.15 -23.70
CA VAL A 589 0.69 -19.36 -23.79
C VAL A 589 0.52 -18.84 -25.21
N ASP A 590 -0.73 -18.73 -25.65
CA ASP A 590 -1.09 -18.10 -26.91
C ASP A 590 -1.37 -16.61 -26.64
N GLN A 591 -0.65 -15.72 -27.34
CA GLN A 591 -0.90 -14.29 -27.36
C GLN A 591 -1.11 -13.86 -28.82
N ASP A 592 -2.35 -13.54 -29.17
CA ASP A 592 -2.76 -13.11 -30.52
C ASP A 592 -2.34 -14.06 -31.66
N GLY A 593 -2.38 -15.38 -31.40
CA GLY A 593 -2.01 -16.43 -32.35
C GLY A 593 -0.51 -16.74 -32.38
N ILE A 594 0.28 -16.13 -31.49
CA ILE A 594 1.72 -16.40 -31.34
C ILE A 594 1.96 -17.11 -30.02
N ILE A 595 2.64 -18.25 -30.10
CA ILE A 595 2.95 -19.09 -28.94
C ILE A 595 4.25 -18.59 -28.30
N TYR A 596 4.15 -18.11 -27.06
CA TYR A 596 5.28 -17.71 -26.22
C TYR A 596 5.42 -18.62 -25.01
N PHE A 597 6.59 -18.64 -24.38
CA PHE A 597 6.71 -19.20 -23.03
C PHE A 597 6.05 -18.25 -22.04
N LEU A 598 5.31 -18.80 -21.08
CA LEU A 598 4.60 -18.06 -20.05
C LEU A 598 5.55 -17.05 -19.38
N LEU A 599 5.21 -15.77 -19.48
CA LEU A 599 5.90 -14.66 -18.81
C LEU A 599 7.43 -14.64 -19.03
N ALA A 600 7.91 -15.06 -20.20
CA ALA A 600 9.34 -15.23 -20.47
C ALA A 600 10.16 -13.92 -20.37
N SER A 601 9.51 -12.76 -20.51
CA SER A 601 10.10 -11.42 -20.34
C SER A 601 9.98 -10.87 -18.93
N GLU A 602 9.23 -11.52 -18.05
CA GLU A 602 8.89 -10.98 -16.74
C GLU A 602 9.77 -11.59 -15.64
N VAL A 603 10.17 -10.76 -14.67
CA VAL A 603 10.79 -11.20 -13.43
C VAL A 603 9.68 -11.50 -12.43
N ILE A 604 9.52 -12.78 -12.08
CA ILE A 604 8.51 -13.23 -11.12
C ILE A 604 9.01 -12.94 -9.71
N THR A 605 8.27 -12.16 -8.92
CA THR A 605 8.64 -11.78 -7.54
C THR A 605 7.88 -12.56 -6.49
N SER A 606 6.62 -12.92 -6.76
CA SER A 606 5.76 -13.69 -5.87
C SER A 606 4.86 -14.62 -6.68
N ILE A 607 4.53 -15.78 -6.12
CA ILE A 607 3.54 -16.71 -6.66
C ILE A 607 2.58 -17.05 -5.54
N ALA A 608 1.28 -16.86 -5.77
CA ALA A 608 0.22 -17.33 -4.89
C ALA A 608 -0.72 -18.28 -5.64
N VAL A 609 -1.35 -19.19 -4.89
CA VAL A 609 -2.29 -20.17 -5.44
C VAL A 609 -3.63 -19.99 -4.76
N ASP A 610 -4.67 -19.74 -5.54
CA ASP A 610 -6.03 -19.57 -5.00
C ASP A 610 -6.80 -20.90 -4.87
N GLY A 611 -8.00 -20.83 -4.31
CA GLY A 611 -8.84 -22.01 -4.07
C GLY A 611 -9.26 -22.78 -5.33
N ALA A 612 -9.17 -22.18 -6.50
CA ALA A 612 -9.41 -22.82 -7.79
C ALA A 612 -8.12 -23.39 -8.42
N ASN A 613 -7.01 -23.36 -7.68
CA ASN A 613 -5.66 -23.70 -8.13
C ASN A 613 -5.14 -22.82 -9.27
N ARG A 614 -5.67 -21.59 -9.43
CA ARG A 614 -5.13 -20.60 -10.36
C ARG A 614 -3.85 -20.02 -9.78
N LYS A 615 -2.94 -19.62 -10.67
CA LYS A 615 -1.61 -19.13 -10.29
C LYS A 615 -1.60 -17.61 -10.43
N TRP A 616 -1.35 -16.92 -9.33
CA TRP A 616 -1.23 -15.48 -9.25
C TRP A 616 0.26 -15.15 -9.24
N PHE A 617 0.76 -14.54 -10.31
CA PHE A 617 2.15 -14.15 -10.46
C PHE A 617 2.28 -12.64 -10.24
N GLY A 618 3.00 -12.25 -9.18
CA GLY A 618 3.52 -10.90 -9.03
C GLY A 618 4.79 -10.72 -9.87
N THR A 619 4.94 -9.55 -10.48
CA THR A 619 6.10 -9.21 -11.31
C THR A 619 6.84 -7.97 -10.78
N SER A 620 8.08 -7.77 -11.21
CA SER A 620 8.90 -6.62 -10.79
C SER A 620 8.38 -5.25 -11.23
N ASP A 621 7.64 -5.19 -12.34
CA ASP A 621 7.34 -3.94 -13.05
C ASP A 621 6.13 -4.01 -14.00
N ASN A 622 5.41 -5.13 -14.06
CA ASN A 622 4.28 -5.33 -14.98
C ASN A 622 3.00 -5.83 -14.29
N GLY A 623 2.92 -5.60 -12.98
CA GLY A 623 1.75 -5.90 -12.16
C GLY A 623 1.53 -7.39 -11.92
N VAL A 624 0.27 -7.81 -11.92
CA VAL A 624 -0.18 -9.15 -11.52
C VAL A 624 -0.78 -9.90 -12.71
N TYR A 625 -0.33 -11.14 -12.94
CA TYR A 625 -0.92 -12.06 -13.90
C TYR A 625 -1.62 -13.20 -13.17
N VAL A 626 -2.86 -13.50 -13.55
CA VAL A 626 -3.59 -14.66 -13.02
C VAL A 626 -3.78 -15.66 -14.14
N GLN A 627 -3.23 -16.86 -13.97
CA GLN A 627 -3.29 -17.95 -14.95
C GLN A 627 -4.19 -19.08 -14.46
N SER A 628 -4.83 -19.76 -15.40
CA SER A 628 -5.54 -21.02 -15.17
C SER A 628 -4.66 -22.06 -14.45
N PRO A 629 -5.24 -23.13 -13.88
CA PRO A 629 -4.45 -24.12 -13.15
C PRO A 629 -3.33 -24.77 -13.95
N SER A 630 -3.49 -24.97 -15.27
CA SER A 630 -2.40 -25.49 -16.12
C SER A 630 -1.30 -24.47 -16.41
N GLY A 631 -1.58 -23.18 -16.25
CA GLY A 631 -0.72 -22.07 -16.63
C GLY A 631 -0.82 -21.64 -18.10
N GLU A 632 -1.79 -22.17 -18.86
CA GLU A 632 -1.86 -21.98 -20.32
C GLU A 632 -2.81 -20.85 -20.74
N ASN A 633 -3.83 -20.56 -19.93
CA ASN A 633 -4.83 -19.51 -20.21
C ASN A 633 -4.75 -18.38 -19.18
N GLN A 634 -4.60 -17.14 -19.67
CA GLN A 634 -4.65 -15.94 -18.86
C GLN A 634 -6.09 -15.63 -18.46
N ILE A 635 -6.32 -15.50 -17.15
CA ILE A 635 -7.61 -15.13 -16.56
C ILE A 635 -7.66 -13.62 -16.33
N TYR A 636 -6.62 -13.08 -15.68
CA TYR A 636 -6.50 -11.64 -15.41
C TYR A 636 -5.08 -11.15 -15.70
N HIS A 637 -4.99 -9.87 -16.08
CA HIS A 637 -3.76 -9.09 -16.03
C HIS A 637 -4.08 -7.71 -15.47
N PHE A 638 -3.56 -7.41 -14.29
CA PHE A 638 -3.75 -6.14 -13.62
C PHE A 638 -2.44 -5.36 -13.62
N ASN A 639 -2.47 -4.14 -14.12
CA ASN A 639 -1.40 -3.16 -14.03
C ASN A 639 -2.00 -1.77 -13.76
N ALA A 640 -1.17 -0.79 -13.40
CA ALA A 640 -1.61 0.56 -13.07
C ALA A 640 -2.28 1.30 -14.23
N SER A 641 -2.10 0.86 -15.48
CA SER A 641 -2.74 1.48 -16.66
C SER A 641 -4.15 0.95 -16.95
N ASN A 642 -4.44 -0.29 -16.56
CA ASN A 642 -5.72 -0.96 -16.86
C ASN A 642 -6.57 -1.27 -15.62
N SER A 643 -6.07 -0.95 -14.43
CA SER A 643 -6.72 -1.25 -13.16
C SER A 643 -6.36 -0.22 -12.07
N PRO A 644 -7.06 -0.24 -10.92
CA PRO A 644 -6.72 0.59 -9.76
C PRO A 644 -5.42 0.22 -9.04
N LEU A 645 -4.63 -0.73 -9.56
CA LEU A 645 -3.38 -1.18 -8.93
C LEU A 645 -2.46 0.01 -8.61
N LEU A 646 -1.93 0.08 -7.38
CA LEU A 646 -1.12 1.20 -6.88
C LEU A 646 0.24 1.30 -7.57
N ASP A 647 0.86 0.16 -7.87
CA ASP A 647 2.17 0.08 -8.50
C ASP A 647 2.28 -1.23 -9.28
N ASN A 648 3.04 -1.21 -10.38
CA ASN A 648 3.31 -2.42 -11.14
C ASN A 648 4.41 -3.28 -10.48
N ALA A 649 5.20 -2.71 -9.58
CA ALA A 649 6.18 -3.45 -8.81
C ALA A 649 5.53 -4.21 -7.65
N ILE A 650 5.29 -5.50 -7.84
CA ILE A 650 4.68 -6.39 -6.86
C ILE A 650 5.75 -6.99 -5.96
N GLN A 651 5.57 -6.82 -4.65
CA GLN A 651 6.44 -7.42 -3.64
C GLN A 651 5.92 -8.79 -3.22
N ASP A 652 4.63 -8.91 -2.92
CA ASP A 652 4.03 -10.16 -2.47
C ASP A 652 2.53 -10.23 -2.75
N ILE A 653 2.00 -11.46 -2.82
CA ILE A 653 0.57 -11.74 -2.98
C ILE A 653 0.19 -12.85 -1.99
N ALA A 654 -0.86 -12.63 -1.20
CA ALA A 654 -1.47 -13.65 -0.36
C ALA A 654 -2.96 -13.78 -0.66
N ILE A 655 -3.45 -15.00 -0.75
CA ILE A 655 -4.88 -15.26 -0.97
C ILE A 655 -5.50 -15.69 0.36
N ASP A 656 -6.51 -14.96 0.83
CA ASP A 656 -7.33 -15.41 1.95
C ASP A 656 -8.20 -16.59 1.46
N PRO A 657 -7.95 -17.82 1.97
CA PRO A 657 -8.63 -19.01 1.46
C PRO A 657 -10.13 -19.03 1.82
N VAL A 658 -10.56 -18.24 2.80
CA VAL A 658 -11.96 -18.20 3.26
C VAL A 658 -12.75 -17.16 2.47
N THR A 659 -12.20 -15.98 2.26
CA THR A 659 -12.92 -14.85 1.64
C THR A 659 -12.74 -14.78 0.12
N GLY A 660 -11.65 -15.35 -0.40
CA GLY A 660 -11.21 -15.20 -1.78
C GLY A 660 -10.53 -13.85 -2.07
N GLU A 661 -10.18 -13.11 -1.02
CA GLU A 661 -9.49 -11.82 -1.14
C GLU A 661 -8.01 -12.03 -1.44
N ALA A 662 -7.55 -11.49 -2.57
CA ALA A 662 -6.15 -11.41 -2.93
C ALA A 662 -5.56 -10.13 -2.34
N TRP A 663 -4.73 -10.28 -1.33
CA TRP A 663 -3.94 -9.21 -0.72
C TRP A 663 -2.66 -9.02 -1.52
N ILE A 664 -2.49 -7.84 -2.11
CA ILE A 664 -1.42 -7.51 -3.03
C ILE A 664 -0.55 -6.41 -2.42
N ALA A 665 0.67 -6.77 -2.03
CA ALA A 665 1.69 -5.83 -1.59
C ALA A 665 2.43 -5.29 -2.81
N THR A 666 2.30 -4.00 -3.05
CA THR A 666 3.01 -3.28 -4.11
C THR A 666 4.10 -2.39 -3.51
N ALA A 667 5.03 -1.90 -4.34
CA ALA A 667 6.02 -0.92 -3.89
C ALA A 667 5.41 0.39 -3.35
N SER A 668 4.16 0.71 -3.71
CA SER A 668 3.44 1.91 -3.29
C SER A 668 2.40 1.67 -2.18
N GLY A 669 2.20 0.43 -1.72
CA GLY A 669 1.25 0.12 -0.65
C GLY A 669 0.48 -1.18 -0.84
N LEU A 670 -0.44 -1.44 0.09
CA LEU A 670 -1.24 -2.67 0.14
C LEU A 670 -2.63 -2.45 -0.46
N GLN A 671 -3.07 -3.41 -1.28
CA GLN A 671 -4.42 -3.46 -1.83
C GLN A 671 -5.04 -4.84 -1.66
N VAL A 672 -6.36 -4.89 -1.78
CA VAL A 672 -7.13 -6.11 -1.85
C VAL A 672 -7.96 -6.12 -3.12
N PHE A 673 -7.93 -7.23 -3.84
CA PHE A 673 -8.87 -7.54 -4.90
C PHE A 673 -9.70 -8.76 -4.48
N ARG A 674 -11.03 -8.66 -4.49
CA ARG A 674 -11.87 -9.81 -4.16
C ARG A 674 -12.09 -10.70 -5.38
N ALA A 675 -11.38 -11.83 -5.43
CA ALA A 675 -11.55 -12.83 -6.48
C ALA A 675 -12.76 -13.75 -6.21
N GLU A 676 -13.10 -14.58 -7.19
CA GLU A 676 -14.21 -15.53 -7.11
C GLU A 676 -13.88 -16.76 -6.28
N ALA A 677 -12.60 -17.15 -6.26
CA ALA A 677 -12.16 -18.45 -5.79
C ALA A 677 -12.00 -18.49 -4.27
N THR A 678 -12.57 -19.50 -3.62
CA THR A 678 -12.37 -19.80 -2.19
C THR A 678 -11.82 -21.21 -2.03
N LEU A 679 -11.08 -21.51 -0.97
CA LEU A 679 -10.58 -22.86 -0.73
C LEU A 679 -11.74 -23.81 -0.37
N ALA A 680 -11.67 -25.04 -0.86
CA ALA A 680 -12.62 -26.09 -0.52
C ALA A 680 -11.97 -27.47 -0.53
N LYS A 681 -12.71 -28.44 0.00
CA LYS A 681 -12.38 -29.87 -0.08
C LYS A 681 -12.85 -30.46 -1.40
N ASP A 682 -12.43 -31.69 -1.70
CA ASP A 682 -12.86 -32.42 -2.91
C ASP A 682 -14.25 -33.08 -2.77
N TYR A 683 -14.87 -32.96 -1.60
CA TYR A 683 -16.19 -33.51 -1.24
C TYR A 683 -17.07 -32.43 -0.57
N PHE A 684 -18.38 -32.67 -0.51
CA PHE A 684 -19.31 -31.75 0.15
C PHE A 684 -19.11 -31.80 1.67
N SER A 685 -18.60 -30.71 2.25
CA SER A 685 -18.43 -30.57 3.70
C SER A 685 -19.51 -29.72 4.38
N GLU A 686 -20.36 -29.07 3.59
CA GLU A 686 -21.47 -28.25 4.06
C GLU A 686 -22.61 -28.19 3.03
N VAL A 687 -23.79 -27.73 3.46
CA VAL A 687 -24.94 -27.56 2.56
C VAL A 687 -24.74 -26.30 1.72
N PRO A 688 -24.83 -26.38 0.37
CA PRO A 688 -24.60 -25.21 -0.47
C PRO A 688 -25.59 -24.07 -0.21
N ARG A 689 -25.09 -22.84 -0.24
CA ARG A 689 -25.87 -21.62 0.01
C ARG A 689 -25.72 -20.65 -1.14
N VAL A 690 -26.83 -20.01 -1.53
CA VAL A 690 -26.86 -19.05 -2.63
C VAL A 690 -27.03 -17.64 -2.10
N PHE A 691 -26.21 -16.70 -2.58
CA PHE A 691 -26.25 -15.29 -2.18
C PHE A 691 -26.05 -14.35 -3.39
N PRO A 692 -26.80 -13.24 -3.50
CA PRO A 692 -27.96 -12.90 -2.68
C PRO A 692 -29.14 -13.87 -2.94
N ASN A 693 -29.98 -14.10 -1.92
CA ASN A 693 -31.19 -14.90 -2.05
C ASN A 693 -32.25 -14.44 -1.05
N PRO A 694 -33.40 -13.86 -1.51
CA PRO A 694 -33.76 -13.64 -2.91
C PRO A 694 -32.86 -12.62 -3.62
N VAL A 695 -32.73 -12.76 -4.93
CA VAL A 695 -32.00 -11.84 -5.81
C VAL A 695 -32.93 -10.67 -6.17
N PRO A 696 -32.58 -9.41 -5.79
CA PRO A 696 -33.41 -8.23 -6.07
C PRO A 696 -33.60 -7.97 -7.58
N PRO A 697 -34.66 -7.25 -7.98
CA PRO A 697 -34.99 -7.04 -9.41
C PRO A 697 -33.91 -6.26 -10.16
N ASP A 698 -33.35 -5.25 -9.48
CA ASP A 698 -32.32 -4.35 -10.00
C ASP A 698 -30.90 -4.85 -9.70
N TYR A 699 -30.75 -6.10 -9.23
CA TYR A 699 -29.45 -6.71 -9.03
C TYR A 699 -28.93 -7.26 -10.37
N ASP A 700 -27.77 -6.77 -10.79
CA ASP A 700 -27.03 -7.25 -11.97
C ASP A 700 -25.66 -7.85 -11.60
N GLY A 701 -25.39 -8.00 -10.30
CA GLY A 701 -24.15 -8.56 -9.78
C GLY A 701 -24.10 -10.10 -9.80
N PRO A 702 -22.98 -10.67 -9.33
CA PRO A 702 -22.78 -12.12 -9.30
C PRO A 702 -23.62 -12.82 -8.22
N ILE A 703 -24.36 -13.86 -8.60
CA ILE A 703 -25.02 -14.77 -7.66
C ILE A 703 -24.03 -15.87 -7.30
N ALA A 704 -23.51 -15.83 -6.08
CA ALA A 704 -22.54 -16.79 -5.56
C ALA A 704 -23.23 -18.02 -4.94
N ILE A 705 -22.74 -19.21 -5.29
CA ILE A 705 -23.15 -20.50 -4.72
C ILE A 705 -21.95 -21.03 -3.93
N ARG A 706 -22.02 -20.97 -2.60
CA ARG A 706 -20.93 -21.37 -1.67
C ARG A 706 -21.13 -22.75 -1.12
N GLY A 707 -20.05 -23.34 -0.60
CA GLY A 707 -20.05 -24.66 0.04
C GLY A 707 -19.95 -25.81 -0.97
N LEU A 708 -19.35 -25.52 -2.12
CA LEU A 708 -19.15 -26.51 -3.18
C LEU A 708 -17.79 -27.21 -3.01
N PRO A 709 -17.68 -28.47 -3.46
CA PRO A 709 -16.38 -29.09 -3.70
C PRO A 709 -15.56 -28.31 -4.72
N ARG A 710 -14.23 -28.40 -4.61
CA ARG A 710 -13.26 -27.62 -5.40
C ARG A 710 -13.53 -27.59 -6.91
N ASP A 711 -13.89 -28.73 -7.49
CA ASP A 711 -14.15 -28.91 -8.93
C ASP A 711 -15.63 -29.24 -9.21
N ALA A 712 -16.55 -28.77 -8.36
CA ALA A 712 -17.96 -29.11 -8.53
C ALA A 712 -18.50 -28.54 -9.85
N ARG A 713 -19.16 -29.37 -10.65
CA ARG A 713 -19.98 -28.89 -11.76
C ARG A 713 -21.34 -28.50 -11.20
N PHE A 714 -21.85 -27.33 -11.57
CA PHE A 714 -23.19 -26.91 -11.20
C PHE A 714 -24.08 -26.65 -12.42
N LYS A 715 -25.38 -26.87 -12.23
CA LYS A 715 -26.42 -26.67 -13.24
C LYS A 715 -27.58 -25.91 -12.62
N VAL A 716 -27.98 -24.83 -13.28
CA VAL A 716 -29.15 -24.04 -12.90
C VAL A 716 -30.31 -24.44 -13.80
N THR A 717 -31.46 -24.73 -13.19
CA THR A 717 -32.70 -25.08 -13.89
C THR A 717 -33.87 -24.26 -13.39
N ASP A 718 -34.88 -24.08 -14.23
CA ASP A 718 -36.19 -23.62 -13.75
C ASP A 718 -36.95 -24.76 -13.04
N LEU A 719 -38.09 -24.46 -12.40
CA LEU A 719 -38.90 -25.46 -11.70
C LEU A 719 -39.43 -26.59 -12.60
N SER A 720 -39.43 -26.43 -13.93
CA SER A 720 -39.80 -27.49 -14.87
C SER A 720 -38.64 -28.46 -15.16
N GLY A 721 -37.45 -28.18 -14.62
CA GLY A 721 -36.23 -28.98 -14.84
C GLY A 721 -35.49 -28.62 -16.13
N ARG A 722 -35.89 -27.54 -16.82
CA ARG A 722 -35.19 -27.09 -18.03
C ARG A 722 -33.89 -26.41 -17.64
N LEU A 723 -32.79 -26.82 -18.28
CA LEU A 723 -31.48 -26.22 -18.09
C LEU A 723 -31.47 -24.75 -18.52
N VAL A 724 -30.97 -23.89 -17.65
CA VAL A 724 -30.84 -22.45 -17.85
C VAL A 724 -29.37 -22.06 -18.02
N TYR A 725 -28.51 -22.61 -17.18
CA TYR A 725 -27.07 -22.32 -17.15
C TYR A 725 -26.31 -23.52 -16.57
N GLU A 726 -25.05 -23.70 -16.95
CA GLU A 726 -24.14 -24.64 -16.29
C GLU A 726 -22.71 -24.15 -16.37
N ASP A 727 -21.92 -24.46 -15.34
CA ASP A 727 -20.49 -24.11 -15.26
C ASP A 727 -19.82 -24.91 -14.11
N PHE A 728 -18.58 -24.58 -13.77
CA PHE A 728 -17.81 -25.19 -12.68
C PHE A 728 -17.60 -24.22 -11.51
N ALA A 729 -17.33 -24.77 -10.32
CA ALA A 729 -16.93 -24.01 -9.15
C ALA A 729 -15.47 -23.55 -9.28
N TYR A 730 -15.19 -22.35 -8.78
CA TYR A 730 -13.87 -21.81 -8.56
C TYR A 730 -13.43 -22.17 -7.13
N GLY A 731 -13.03 -23.41 -6.92
CA GLY A 731 -12.82 -23.91 -5.57
C GLY A 731 -14.16 -24.08 -4.84
N GLY A 732 -14.33 -23.45 -3.69
CA GLY A 732 -15.51 -23.58 -2.83
C GLY A 732 -16.76 -22.84 -3.26
N GLN A 733 -16.68 -22.09 -4.36
CA GLN A 733 -17.72 -21.16 -4.78
C GLN A 733 -17.92 -21.18 -6.30
N ALA A 734 -19.17 -21.18 -6.74
CA ALA A 734 -19.53 -20.98 -8.14
C ALA A 734 -20.26 -19.64 -8.34
N ILE A 735 -20.18 -19.08 -9.55
CA ILE A 735 -20.76 -17.77 -9.89
C ILE A 735 -21.77 -17.90 -11.01
N TRP A 736 -22.95 -17.30 -10.84
CA TRP A 736 -23.97 -17.19 -11.87
C TRP A 736 -24.50 -15.76 -11.96
N PHE A 737 -24.49 -15.15 -13.14
CA PHE A 737 -24.94 -13.75 -13.32
C PHE A 737 -26.46 -13.61 -13.55
N GLY A 738 -27.26 -14.62 -13.19
CA GLY A 738 -28.70 -14.60 -13.43
C GLY A 738 -29.06 -14.53 -14.93
N LYS A 739 -28.19 -15.06 -15.79
CA LYS A 739 -28.36 -15.09 -17.25
C LYS A 739 -28.48 -16.52 -17.75
N ASP A 740 -29.23 -16.72 -18.82
CA ASP A 740 -29.26 -18.00 -19.54
C ASP A 740 -28.01 -18.19 -20.42
N TYR A 741 -27.89 -19.37 -21.04
CA TYR A 741 -26.79 -19.71 -21.97
C TYR A 741 -26.71 -18.81 -23.23
N LEU A 742 -27.70 -17.94 -23.47
CA LEU A 742 -27.68 -16.93 -24.53
C LEU A 742 -27.34 -15.53 -24.00
N GLY A 743 -26.97 -15.41 -22.73
CA GLY A 743 -26.62 -14.15 -22.08
C GLY A 743 -27.82 -13.28 -21.70
N ARG A 744 -29.05 -13.79 -21.77
CA ARG A 744 -30.27 -13.02 -21.46
C ARG A 744 -30.60 -13.14 -19.98
N LYS A 745 -30.98 -12.02 -19.34
CA LYS A 745 -31.42 -12.02 -17.93
C LYS A 745 -32.64 -12.93 -17.79
N VAL A 746 -32.61 -13.80 -16.80
CA VAL A 746 -33.69 -14.76 -16.59
C VAL A 746 -34.92 -14.10 -15.96
N ALA A 747 -36.10 -14.69 -16.17
CA ALA A 747 -37.34 -14.17 -15.62
C ALA A 747 -37.38 -14.33 -14.09
N SER A 748 -38.18 -13.50 -13.40
CA SER A 748 -38.48 -13.69 -11.99
C SER A 748 -39.12 -15.07 -11.76
N GLY A 749 -38.70 -15.75 -10.70
CA GLY A 749 -39.11 -17.13 -10.44
C GLY A 749 -38.17 -17.85 -9.48
N VAL A 750 -38.45 -19.13 -9.27
CA VAL A 750 -37.60 -20.02 -8.46
C VAL A 750 -36.76 -20.85 -9.40
N TYR A 751 -35.46 -20.91 -9.13
CA TYR A 751 -34.49 -21.73 -9.84
C TYR A 751 -33.84 -22.72 -8.88
N LEU A 752 -33.50 -23.90 -9.39
CA LEU A 752 -32.79 -24.94 -8.67
C LEU A 752 -31.35 -25.03 -9.18
N VAL A 753 -30.40 -25.08 -8.25
CA VAL A 753 -28.97 -25.23 -8.51
C VAL A 753 -28.58 -26.64 -8.08
N PHE A 754 -28.26 -27.50 -9.03
CA PHE A 754 -27.73 -28.84 -8.80
C PHE A 754 -26.21 -28.79 -8.87
N ALA A 755 -25.51 -29.41 -7.94
CA ALA A 755 -24.05 -29.49 -7.96
C ALA A 755 -23.56 -30.91 -7.68
N ASN A 756 -22.48 -31.33 -8.33
CA ASN A 756 -21.82 -32.61 -8.09
C ASN A 756 -20.30 -32.49 -8.22
N THR A 757 -19.55 -33.29 -7.46
CA THR A 757 -18.09 -33.41 -7.58
C THR A 757 -17.71 -34.31 -8.77
N THR A 758 -16.59 -34.01 -9.42
CA THR A 758 -16.01 -34.81 -10.52
C THR A 758 -14.75 -35.58 -10.11
N ARG A 759 -14.25 -35.39 -8.88
CA ARG A 759 -13.00 -36.01 -8.39
C ARG A 759 -13.21 -37.23 -7.49
N ASP A 760 -14.31 -37.28 -6.74
CA ASP A 760 -14.62 -38.42 -5.85
C ASP A 760 -15.94 -39.09 -6.29
N PHE A 761 -15.80 -40.29 -6.85
CA PHE A 761 -16.93 -41.12 -7.28
C PHE A 761 -17.41 -42.09 -6.19
N GLU A 762 -16.66 -42.26 -5.10
CA GLU A 762 -17.03 -43.16 -3.99
C GLU A 762 -17.92 -42.46 -2.96
N THR A 763 -17.76 -41.15 -2.77
CA THR A 763 -18.62 -40.31 -1.90
C THR A 763 -19.52 -39.34 -2.66
N SER A 764 -19.84 -39.61 -3.93
CA SER A 764 -20.53 -38.68 -4.84
C SER A 764 -21.99 -38.38 -4.44
N GLU A 765 -22.18 -37.58 -3.41
CA GLU A 765 -23.46 -36.99 -3.08
C GLU A 765 -23.62 -35.71 -3.91
N GLY A 766 -24.69 -35.64 -4.70
CA GLY A 766 -25.08 -34.39 -5.35
C GLY A 766 -25.79 -33.48 -4.34
N ALA A 767 -25.59 -32.18 -4.45
CA ALA A 767 -26.28 -31.20 -3.64
C ALA A 767 -27.28 -30.38 -4.48
N VAL A 768 -28.34 -29.92 -3.83
CA VAL A 768 -29.33 -29.03 -4.45
C VAL A 768 -29.52 -27.80 -3.58
N ALA A 769 -29.40 -26.63 -4.19
CA ALA A 769 -29.78 -25.36 -3.60
C ALA A 769 -30.89 -24.70 -4.41
N LYS A 770 -31.55 -23.72 -3.81
CA LYS A 770 -32.66 -22.98 -4.42
C LYS A 770 -32.37 -21.49 -4.37
N VAL A 771 -32.61 -20.79 -5.47
CA VAL A 771 -32.52 -19.34 -5.57
C VAL A 771 -33.83 -18.75 -6.08
N VAL A 772 -34.24 -17.63 -5.49
CA VAL A 772 -35.45 -16.91 -5.87
C VAL A 772 -35.05 -15.60 -6.51
N ILE A 773 -35.52 -15.33 -7.73
CA ILE A 773 -35.33 -14.06 -8.43
C ILE A 773 -36.65 -13.31 -8.37
N VAL A 774 -36.65 -12.12 -7.77
CA VAL A 774 -37.86 -11.31 -7.58
C VAL A 774 -38.05 -10.30 -8.72
N ARG A 775 -39.26 -9.74 -8.81
CA ARG A 775 -39.65 -8.76 -9.82
C ARG A 775 -39.71 -7.37 -9.22
#